data_AF-A0A180F3M1-F1
#
_entry.id   AF-A0A180F3M1-F1
#
_cell.length_a   1.000
_cell.length_b   1.000
_cell.length_c   1.000
_cell.angle_alpha   90.00
_cell.angle_beta   90.00
_cell.angle_gamma   90.00
#
_symmetry.space_group_name_H-M   'P 1'
#
loop_
_entity.id
_entity.type
_entity.pdbx_description
1 polymer ?
#
loop_
_entity_poly.entity_id
_entity_poly.type
_entity_poly.pdbx_seq_one_letter_code
_entity_poly.pdbx_strand_id
1 'polypeptide(L)'
;MKRILLLIVSVACVSLPAGAKGVYVAVNGSDGNAGSSWTDAFKTLQKALSAEGADTIRLTNGIYSVTDVSDTASFTVTKDLVIIGGFSGGGIVGGHGTYTTLTGDNLHRVMIIAGRKNAARINVTLQNLIIAEGNASNKTVTAGDVTINANTGGGIYNVNANTTLDGVTVRNNVAATGSSAADYAQGGGIAHLSGKLTLTGSTLVGGNTAATGGMSAFGGGIAGLDSLIIVKASIVGNTAVSGVGDSLTGRGGGISSEGFLEIRKDVLIAENTAVKGFGGTAGRGFGGGLYTALEANILGGLIRDNTAGGSEGRGGGIYNLMMLKMPLNGGVLAGNKAHSGGNGIFYEPLDSLASVCQTDEEQSVYVNGDAVLTGVFKLNTDLTVKGKLFFDLATVKLLGKGNLSAGYVVFQTRTGIDLPAWTSGDYTVLTADADSSNVMDSTFLTIDGKEASDRESAFILSFKDSLLSVTIAALNITSPDLLVLRPQETLTLKTDSFPAGFIPKIRWSSSDNSIATVDEEGTVTAHRFGNVTVTAQLNDYIRDAQTVIVAGIALNETLRLLHLNDMLQLRATVFPDTASVTWSSSDADIAFVDQTGKVTIGGNTGSVTVTARLNFKSNCDNSFIQTECTVFAVTAALNYTEAMLVSGDTLRLVATVKPENAAEYMTWSSTSERIASVKDGIVVAKETGTAVITARLNNGTIKVECTVRVGIFVTGVTLSAPAVDTLKVRDARRLVATVTPLNATNRSIVWTSSDPDVATVNNYGQVIATGIGKATITVTTVDGGLADSCHIVVIKTESPITLGDPFKTMLKDSVFQLKVITSLEDVSAVNGITWLSLDTTVVKVDEGLVTAVGVGRAFITATIANGTFSARCEITVYLPVESITLSGRIAAATGEEFTVTAAVAPEEAEQSTVWRVYESEAAAVISASDLSCTFKALAPGRAIIRAESADGINYTTQV
;
A
#
# COMPACT_ATOMS: atom_id res chain seq x y z
N MET A 1 -9.50 -1.68 53.39
CA MET A 1 -9.23 -3.12 53.10
C MET A 1 -9.41 -3.37 51.62
N LYS A 2 -8.33 -3.41 50.85
CA LYS A 2 -8.31 -4.04 49.51
C LYS A 2 -7.03 -4.87 49.43
N ARG A 3 -7.21 -6.16 49.15
CA ARG A 3 -6.14 -7.14 48.99
C ARG A 3 -5.29 -6.73 47.80
N ILE A 4 -3.99 -6.67 48.06
CA ILE A 4 -2.90 -6.52 47.10
C ILE A 4 -2.83 -7.82 46.28
N LEU A 5 -2.95 -7.74 44.95
CA LEU A 5 -2.36 -8.72 44.05
C LEU A 5 -1.23 -8.01 43.30
N LEU A 6 -0.01 -8.32 43.74
CA LEU A 6 1.25 -7.81 43.28
C LEU A 6 1.60 -8.52 41.96
N LEU A 7 1.56 -7.84 40.81
CA LEU A 7 2.19 -8.35 39.60
C LEU A 7 3.62 -7.82 39.56
N ILE A 8 4.55 -8.65 39.99
CA ILE A 8 6.00 -8.46 39.88
C ILE A 8 6.34 -8.49 38.39
N VAL A 9 6.68 -7.34 37.81
CA VAL A 9 7.37 -7.30 36.51
C VAL A 9 8.81 -7.71 36.78
N SER A 10 9.09 -9.00 36.56
CA SER A 10 10.45 -9.50 36.45
C SER A 10 11.09 -8.82 35.24
N VAL A 11 12.17 -8.08 35.48
CA VAL A 11 13.14 -7.71 34.44
C VAL A 11 13.83 -9.00 34.01
N ALA A 12 13.16 -9.76 33.14
CA ALA A 12 13.87 -10.64 32.23
C ALA A 12 14.56 -9.71 31.23
N CYS A 13 15.88 -9.80 31.16
CA CYS A 13 16.66 -9.28 30.05
C CYS A 13 16.19 -10.01 28.78
N VAL A 14 15.09 -9.54 28.18
CA VAL A 14 14.71 -9.89 26.82
C VAL A 14 15.64 -9.05 25.98
N SER A 15 16.63 -9.71 25.37
CA SER A 15 17.38 -9.17 24.26
C SER A 15 16.41 -8.39 23.36
N LEU A 16 16.67 -7.11 23.13
CA LEU A 16 16.10 -6.39 22.00
C LEU A 16 16.18 -7.33 20.79
N PRO A 17 15.09 -7.57 20.04
CA PRO A 17 15.20 -8.40 18.86
C PRO A 17 16.32 -7.82 18.02
N ALA A 18 17.31 -8.64 17.70
CA ALA A 18 18.40 -8.29 16.81
C ALA A 18 17.78 -7.57 15.60
N GLY A 19 18.37 -6.45 15.17
CA GLY A 19 17.80 -5.65 14.08
C GLY A 19 17.41 -6.54 12.91
N ALA A 20 16.20 -6.33 12.37
CA ALA A 20 15.63 -7.16 11.32
C ALA A 20 16.67 -7.41 10.22
N LYS A 21 17.00 -8.68 9.98
CA LYS A 21 18.10 -9.04 9.09
C LYS A 21 17.67 -8.82 7.65
N GLY A 22 18.20 -7.75 7.05
CA GLY A 22 17.95 -7.38 5.66
C GLY A 22 18.86 -8.13 4.70
N VAL A 23 18.28 -8.67 3.63
CA VAL A 23 18.98 -9.31 2.51
C VAL A 23 18.80 -8.48 1.24
N TYR A 24 19.83 -8.42 0.40
CA TYR A 24 19.88 -7.60 -0.81
C TYR A 24 19.98 -8.46 -2.07
N VAL A 25 19.24 -8.08 -3.11
CA VAL A 25 19.21 -8.75 -4.41
C VAL A 25 19.40 -7.71 -5.51
N ALA A 26 20.39 -7.92 -6.38
CA ALA A 26 20.74 -7.01 -7.46
C ALA A 26 20.87 -7.76 -8.78
N VAL A 27 20.41 -7.15 -9.88
CA VAL A 27 20.52 -7.76 -11.24
C VAL A 27 21.96 -8.08 -11.64
N ASN A 28 22.92 -7.30 -11.14
CA ASN A 28 24.36 -7.50 -11.36
C ASN A 28 25.06 -8.23 -10.21
N GLY A 29 24.30 -8.79 -9.26
CA GLY A 29 24.82 -9.54 -8.12
C GLY A 29 25.36 -10.93 -8.50
N SER A 30 25.75 -11.70 -7.48
CA SER A 30 26.21 -13.10 -7.63
C SER A 30 25.52 -13.98 -6.61
N ASP A 31 25.06 -15.18 -7.00
CA ASP A 31 24.44 -16.14 -6.05
C ASP A 31 25.47 -16.87 -5.16
N GLY A 32 26.76 -16.61 -5.36
CA GLY A 32 27.82 -16.95 -4.42
C GLY A 32 27.96 -15.97 -3.26
N ASN A 33 27.30 -14.80 -3.32
CA ASN A 33 27.35 -13.76 -2.29
C ASN A 33 26.51 -14.11 -1.06
N ALA A 34 26.71 -13.40 0.05
CA ALA A 34 25.95 -13.62 1.29
C ALA A 34 24.67 -12.78 1.37
N GLY A 35 24.46 -11.84 0.44
CA GLY A 35 23.29 -10.98 0.42
C GLY A 35 23.29 -9.92 1.52
N SER A 36 24.45 -9.60 2.10
CA SER A 36 24.54 -8.75 3.31
C SER A 36 24.51 -7.24 3.03
N SER A 37 24.75 -6.83 1.78
CA SER A 37 24.74 -5.44 1.31
C SER A 37 24.48 -5.38 -0.20
N TRP A 38 24.36 -4.18 -0.79
CA TRP A 38 24.19 -4.03 -2.25
C TRP A 38 25.39 -4.51 -3.08
N THR A 39 26.61 -4.38 -2.55
CA THR A 39 27.85 -4.87 -3.19
C THR A 39 28.04 -6.38 -3.01
N ASP A 40 27.39 -6.96 -2.01
CA ASP A 40 27.34 -8.40 -1.70
C ASP A 40 25.92 -8.95 -1.95
N ALA A 41 25.20 -8.42 -2.93
CA ALA A 41 23.82 -8.82 -3.18
C ALA A 41 23.74 -10.17 -3.90
N PHE A 42 22.69 -10.95 -3.59
CA PHE A 42 22.32 -12.12 -4.39
C PHE A 42 21.97 -11.69 -5.82
N LYS A 43 22.21 -12.57 -6.80
CA LYS A 43 21.80 -12.33 -8.18
C LYS A 43 20.30 -12.62 -8.35
N THR A 44 19.84 -13.73 -7.77
CA THR A 44 18.47 -14.21 -7.92
C THR A 44 17.66 -14.04 -6.64
N LEU A 45 16.37 -13.73 -6.79
CA LEU A 45 15.43 -13.73 -5.67
C LEU A 45 15.28 -15.13 -5.06
N GLN A 46 15.39 -16.18 -5.89
CA GLN A 46 15.31 -17.57 -5.44
C GLN A 46 16.38 -17.88 -4.39
N LYS A 47 17.62 -17.43 -4.61
CA LYS A 47 18.70 -17.61 -3.64
C LYS A 47 18.43 -16.84 -2.35
N ALA A 48 17.97 -15.60 -2.45
CA ALA A 48 17.65 -14.77 -1.28
C ALA A 48 16.52 -15.35 -0.40
N LEU A 49 15.51 -15.97 -1.01
CA LEU A 49 14.42 -16.63 -0.27
C LEU A 49 14.90 -17.82 0.57
N SER A 50 15.97 -18.49 0.12
CA SER A 50 16.62 -19.58 0.87
C SER A 50 17.56 -19.12 1.99
N ALA A 51 17.85 -17.81 2.10
CA ALA A 51 18.77 -17.28 3.09
C ALA A 51 18.19 -17.38 4.52
N GLU A 52 18.97 -17.96 5.43
CA GLU A 52 18.57 -18.20 6.82
C GLU A 52 18.47 -16.89 7.62
N GLY A 53 17.38 -16.76 8.38
CA GLY A 53 17.13 -15.64 9.28
C GLY A 53 16.79 -14.30 8.60
N ALA A 54 16.55 -14.27 7.28
CA ALA A 54 16.15 -13.04 6.59
C ALA A 54 14.71 -12.63 6.91
N ASP A 55 14.52 -11.39 7.40
CA ASP A 55 13.23 -10.78 7.72
C ASP A 55 12.74 -9.82 6.61
N THR A 56 13.67 -9.28 5.83
CA THR A 56 13.38 -8.33 4.73
C THR A 56 14.27 -8.60 3.54
N ILE A 57 13.71 -8.64 2.33
CA ILE A 57 14.44 -8.73 1.05
C ILE A 57 14.26 -7.43 0.28
N ARG A 58 15.37 -6.82 -0.15
CA ARG A 58 15.39 -5.59 -0.94
C ARG A 58 15.90 -5.88 -2.35
N LEU A 59 15.15 -5.47 -3.36
CA LEU A 59 15.49 -5.70 -4.76
C LEU A 59 15.84 -4.40 -5.47
N THR A 60 16.92 -4.40 -6.25
CA THR A 60 17.17 -3.30 -7.18
C THR A 60 16.10 -3.24 -8.27
N ASN A 61 15.97 -2.10 -8.94
CA ASN A 61 15.21 -1.98 -10.18
C ASN A 61 15.79 -2.92 -11.24
N GLY A 62 14.92 -3.66 -11.90
CA GLY A 62 15.31 -4.72 -12.83
C GLY A 62 14.20 -5.73 -13.08
N ILE A 63 14.48 -6.67 -13.97
CA ILE A 63 13.59 -7.79 -14.31
C ILE A 63 14.18 -9.06 -13.70
N TYR A 64 13.39 -9.75 -12.88
CA TYR A 64 13.78 -10.99 -12.22
C TYR A 64 12.87 -12.12 -12.68
N SER A 65 13.47 -13.08 -13.38
CA SER A 65 12.80 -14.28 -13.86
C SER A 65 13.08 -15.50 -12.97
N VAL A 66 12.20 -16.50 -13.08
CA VAL A 66 12.24 -17.76 -12.33
C VAL A 66 13.16 -18.84 -12.96
N THR A 67 13.94 -18.54 -14.00
CA THR A 67 14.47 -19.54 -14.97
C THR A 67 15.78 -20.30 -14.69
N ASP A 68 16.35 -20.36 -13.48
CA ASP A 68 17.66 -21.04 -13.27
C ASP A 68 17.64 -22.34 -12.42
N VAL A 69 16.48 -22.90 -12.05
CA VAL A 69 16.43 -24.17 -11.28
C VAL A 69 15.12 -24.95 -11.51
N SER A 70 15.20 -26.14 -12.14
CA SER A 70 14.18 -27.21 -12.08
C SER A 70 13.93 -27.58 -10.60
N ASP A 71 12.73 -27.86 -10.06
CA ASP A 71 11.50 -28.47 -10.59
C ASP A 71 10.20 -27.68 -10.25
N THR A 72 10.30 -26.49 -9.66
CA THR A 72 9.14 -25.69 -9.20
C THR A 72 9.28 -24.26 -9.69
N ALA A 73 8.83 -24.00 -10.91
CA ALA A 73 9.02 -22.72 -11.57
C ALA A 73 8.10 -21.62 -11.00
N SER A 74 8.48 -21.08 -9.84
CA SER A 74 7.89 -19.93 -9.13
C SER A 74 8.79 -19.55 -7.96
N PHE A 75 8.83 -18.27 -7.58
CA PHE A 75 9.42 -17.86 -6.32
C PHE A 75 8.56 -18.35 -5.15
N THR A 76 9.12 -19.17 -4.26
CA THR A 76 8.37 -19.82 -3.18
C THR A 76 8.70 -19.22 -1.82
N VAL A 77 7.69 -18.67 -1.14
CA VAL A 77 7.77 -18.02 0.17
C VAL A 77 7.02 -18.86 1.20
N THR A 78 7.76 -19.35 2.21
CA THR A 78 7.23 -20.28 3.24
C THR A 78 7.48 -19.80 4.68
N LYS A 79 7.89 -18.53 4.84
CA LYS A 79 8.22 -17.89 6.12
C LYS A 79 7.72 -16.45 6.15
N ASP A 80 7.66 -15.86 7.34
CA ASP A 80 7.36 -14.45 7.53
C ASP A 80 8.41 -13.59 6.83
N LEU A 81 7.98 -12.64 6.00
CA LEU A 81 8.89 -11.88 5.14
C LEU A 81 8.30 -10.57 4.65
N VAL A 82 9.15 -9.56 4.52
CA VAL A 82 8.85 -8.34 3.75
C VAL A 82 9.72 -8.29 2.49
N ILE A 83 9.13 -8.15 1.32
CA ILE A 83 9.85 -8.02 0.04
C ILE A 83 9.57 -6.64 -0.55
N ILE A 84 10.63 -5.88 -0.83
CA ILE A 84 10.54 -4.48 -1.25
C ILE A 84 11.35 -4.29 -2.54
N GLY A 85 10.67 -3.89 -3.62
CA GLY A 85 11.31 -3.44 -4.87
C GLY A 85 11.52 -1.92 -4.92
N GLY A 86 12.16 -1.44 -5.99
CA GLY A 86 12.28 0.00 -6.23
C GLY A 86 13.64 0.62 -5.90
N PHE A 87 14.66 -0.16 -5.51
CA PHE A 87 15.96 0.38 -5.12
C PHE A 87 16.86 0.65 -6.34
N SER A 88 17.60 1.77 -6.32
CA SER A 88 18.66 2.01 -7.31
C SER A 88 19.83 1.03 -7.12
N GLY A 89 20.67 0.82 -8.16
CA GLY A 89 21.84 -0.06 -8.09
C GLY A 89 22.88 0.29 -7.00
N GLY A 90 22.73 1.44 -6.33
CA GLY A 90 23.52 1.87 -5.16
C GLY A 90 22.72 2.02 -3.85
N GLY A 91 21.45 1.59 -3.81
CA GLY A 91 20.70 1.43 -2.56
C GLY A 91 19.91 2.62 -2.03
N ILE A 92 19.79 3.72 -2.78
CA ILE A 92 18.95 4.87 -2.40
C ILE A 92 17.50 4.61 -2.84
N VAL A 93 16.55 4.77 -1.92
CA VAL A 93 15.11 4.81 -2.18
C VAL A 93 14.76 6.20 -2.73
N GLY A 94 14.18 6.28 -3.94
CA GLY A 94 13.57 7.53 -4.43
C GLY A 94 14.08 8.09 -5.77
N GLY A 95 14.96 7.39 -6.49
CA GLY A 95 15.22 7.71 -7.90
C GLY A 95 14.13 7.11 -8.79
N HIS A 96 13.08 7.86 -9.12
CA HIS A 96 12.02 7.38 -10.00
C HIS A 96 12.53 7.11 -11.43
N GLY A 97 12.84 5.83 -11.70
CA GLY A 97 13.10 5.27 -13.02
C GLY A 97 13.00 3.75 -12.98
N THR A 98 11.93 3.21 -13.59
CA THR A 98 11.56 1.78 -13.82
C THR A 98 11.39 0.87 -12.59
N TYR A 99 10.18 0.34 -12.41
CA TYR A 99 9.79 -0.57 -11.33
C TYR A 99 10.56 -1.90 -11.34
N THR A 100 10.82 -2.49 -10.17
CA THR A 100 11.24 -3.90 -10.05
C THR A 100 10.13 -4.82 -10.56
N THR A 101 10.42 -5.60 -11.59
CA THR A 101 9.47 -6.54 -12.21
C THR A 101 9.87 -7.97 -11.89
N LEU A 102 8.97 -8.71 -11.24
CA LEU A 102 9.03 -10.16 -11.11
C LEU A 102 8.22 -10.76 -12.26
N THR A 103 8.86 -11.56 -13.09
CA THR A 103 8.28 -12.13 -14.31
C THR A 103 8.30 -13.66 -14.29
N GLY A 104 7.24 -14.27 -14.81
CA GLY A 104 7.16 -15.71 -15.07
C GLY A 104 7.58 -16.09 -16.49
N ASP A 105 7.99 -15.10 -17.30
CA ASP A 105 8.40 -15.21 -18.72
C ASP A 105 7.38 -15.93 -19.61
N ASN A 106 6.09 -15.78 -19.28
CA ASN A 106 4.94 -16.43 -19.94
C ASN A 106 4.94 -17.97 -19.86
N LEU A 107 5.87 -18.57 -19.11
CA LEU A 107 6.03 -20.02 -18.99
C LEU A 107 5.56 -20.55 -17.64
N HIS A 108 5.62 -19.71 -16.61
CA HIS A 108 5.61 -20.15 -15.22
C HIS A 108 4.84 -19.19 -14.34
N ARG A 109 4.30 -19.68 -13.22
CA ARG A 109 3.73 -18.79 -12.20
C ARG A 109 4.86 -17.95 -11.58
N VAL A 110 4.57 -16.70 -11.24
CA VAL A 110 5.58 -15.80 -10.67
C VAL A 110 5.89 -16.14 -9.21
N MET A 111 4.87 -16.19 -8.35
CA MET A 111 5.06 -16.32 -6.90
C MET A 111 4.08 -17.28 -6.23
N ILE A 112 4.60 -18.05 -5.29
CA ILE A 112 3.87 -18.94 -4.38
C ILE A 112 4.13 -18.47 -2.94
N ILE A 113 3.08 -18.14 -2.22
CA ILE A 113 3.12 -17.83 -0.79
C ILE A 113 2.33 -18.91 -0.07
N ALA A 114 3.06 -19.83 0.58
CA ALA A 114 2.49 -21.04 1.17
C ALA A 114 2.95 -21.22 2.62
N GLY A 115 2.05 -20.98 3.57
CA GLY A 115 2.24 -21.40 4.96
C GLY A 115 2.04 -22.91 5.13
N ARG A 116 2.66 -23.50 6.16
CA ARG A 116 2.51 -24.93 6.46
C ARG A 116 1.07 -25.30 6.79
N LYS A 117 0.65 -26.51 6.41
CA LYS A 117 -0.67 -27.03 6.76
C LYS A 117 -0.76 -27.20 8.28
N ASN A 118 -1.88 -26.78 8.87
CA ASN A 118 -2.15 -26.87 10.32
C ASN A 118 -1.17 -26.10 11.23
N ALA A 119 -0.47 -25.08 10.71
CA ALA A 119 0.40 -24.20 11.50
C ALA A 119 -0.18 -22.78 11.63
N ALA A 120 0.47 -21.96 12.45
CA ALA A 120 0.21 -20.52 12.43
C ALA A 120 0.49 -19.97 11.02
N ARG A 121 -0.39 -19.06 10.57
CA ARG A 121 -0.27 -18.44 9.24
C ARG A 121 0.97 -17.56 9.20
N ILE A 122 1.72 -17.67 8.12
CA ILE A 122 2.85 -16.76 7.88
C ILE A 122 2.35 -15.38 7.45
N ASN A 123 3.13 -14.34 7.72
CA ASN A 123 2.82 -12.96 7.38
C ASN A 123 3.78 -12.46 6.30
N VAL A 124 3.24 -12.13 5.12
CA VAL A 124 4.02 -11.68 3.98
C VAL A 124 3.57 -10.30 3.53
N THR A 125 4.52 -9.39 3.33
CA THR A 125 4.25 -8.06 2.78
C THR A 125 5.06 -7.85 1.52
N LEU A 126 4.41 -7.52 0.42
CA LEU A 126 5.02 -7.18 -0.85
C LEU A 126 4.87 -5.68 -1.10
N GLN A 127 5.96 -5.00 -1.42
CA GLN A 127 5.99 -3.56 -1.61
C GLN A 127 6.69 -3.14 -2.91
N ASN A 128 6.07 -2.23 -3.67
CA ASN A 128 6.68 -1.58 -4.85
C ASN A 128 7.18 -2.58 -5.92
N LEU A 129 6.36 -3.57 -6.27
CA LEU A 129 6.67 -4.61 -7.24
C LEU A 129 5.68 -4.61 -8.42
N ILE A 130 6.17 -4.95 -9.60
CA ILE A 130 5.33 -5.44 -10.70
C ILE A 130 5.43 -6.96 -10.73
N ILE A 131 4.30 -7.64 -10.74
CA ILE A 131 4.19 -9.11 -10.88
C ILE A 131 3.46 -9.36 -12.19
N ALA A 132 4.19 -9.82 -13.20
CA ALA A 132 3.67 -9.87 -14.56
C ALA A 132 4.10 -11.12 -15.34
N GLU A 133 3.38 -11.37 -16.43
CA GLU A 133 3.73 -12.40 -17.42
C GLU A 133 3.86 -13.80 -16.81
N GLY A 134 3.09 -14.07 -15.75
CA GLY A 134 2.99 -15.39 -15.16
C GLY A 134 2.03 -16.30 -15.92
N ASN A 135 2.33 -17.59 -15.99
CA ASN A 135 1.50 -18.61 -16.63
C ASN A 135 1.43 -19.89 -15.78
N ALA A 136 0.26 -20.21 -15.23
CA ALA A 136 0.07 -21.36 -14.34
C ALA A 136 -0.38 -22.66 -15.05
N SER A 137 -0.25 -22.80 -16.37
CA SER A 137 -1.19 -23.63 -17.15
C SER A 137 -1.06 -25.15 -17.16
N ASN A 138 0.02 -25.78 -16.66
CA ASN A 138 0.24 -27.21 -16.92
C ASN A 138 1.02 -27.96 -15.83
N LYS A 139 1.34 -27.34 -14.69
CA LYS A 139 2.18 -27.96 -13.66
C LYS A 139 1.62 -27.75 -12.26
N THR A 140 1.22 -28.85 -11.61
CA THR A 140 1.03 -28.89 -10.16
C THR A 140 2.39 -28.75 -9.50
N VAL A 141 2.48 -27.85 -8.53
CA VAL A 141 3.73 -27.54 -7.81
C VAL A 141 3.55 -27.90 -6.35
N THR A 142 4.59 -28.39 -5.70
CA THR A 142 4.59 -28.61 -4.24
C THR A 142 5.48 -27.58 -3.58
N ALA A 143 4.94 -26.85 -2.60
CA ALA A 143 5.69 -25.92 -1.76
C ALA A 143 5.58 -26.37 -0.30
N GLY A 144 6.63 -27.00 0.22
CA GLY A 144 6.58 -27.64 1.53
C GLY A 144 5.59 -28.81 1.56
N ASP A 145 4.62 -28.76 2.47
CA ASP A 145 3.54 -29.74 2.63
C ASP A 145 2.24 -29.34 1.90
N VAL A 146 2.29 -28.28 1.09
CA VAL A 146 1.14 -27.77 0.33
C VAL A 146 1.26 -28.13 -1.14
N THR A 147 0.27 -28.89 -1.63
CA THR A 147 0.07 -29.17 -3.05
C THR A 147 -0.67 -28.01 -3.69
N ILE A 148 -0.11 -27.50 -4.78
CA ILE A 148 -0.64 -26.37 -5.51
C ILE A 148 -1.08 -26.83 -6.88
N ASN A 149 -2.37 -26.77 -7.11
CA ASN A 149 -2.96 -27.22 -8.36
C ASN A 149 -2.43 -26.40 -9.54
N ALA A 150 -2.34 -27.07 -10.68
CA ALA A 150 -2.20 -26.40 -11.96
C ALA A 150 -3.34 -25.37 -12.14
N ASN A 151 -3.11 -24.36 -12.98
CA ASN A 151 -4.14 -23.45 -13.50
C ASN A 151 -4.73 -22.51 -12.44
N THR A 152 -4.00 -22.28 -11.35
CA THR A 152 -4.44 -21.44 -10.24
C THR A 152 -3.40 -20.37 -9.94
N GLY A 153 -3.76 -19.10 -9.86
CA GLY A 153 -2.86 -18.00 -9.49
C GLY A 153 -1.76 -17.78 -10.54
N GLY A 154 -2.06 -17.14 -11.66
CA GLY A 154 -1.07 -16.90 -12.73
C GLY A 154 0.11 -16.06 -12.26
N GLY A 155 -0.16 -15.00 -11.49
CA GLY A 155 0.85 -14.17 -10.84
C GLY A 155 1.19 -14.66 -9.44
N ILE A 156 0.21 -14.60 -8.53
CA ILE A 156 0.37 -14.96 -7.11
C ILE A 156 -0.56 -16.11 -6.76
N TYR A 157 -0.01 -17.12 -6.10
CA TYR A 157 -0.78 -18.14 -5.40
C TYR A 157 -0.56 -18.00 -3.89
N ASN A 158 -1.62 -17.72 -3.13
CA ASN A 158 -1.57 -17.50 -1.68
C ASN A 158 -2.41 -18.55 -0.93
N VAL A 159 -1.77 -19.25 0.02
CA VAL A 159 -2.41 -20.26 0.84
C VAL A 159 -1.78 -20.30 2.23
N ASN A 160 -2.61 -20.44 3.26
CA ASN A 160 -2.22 -20.49 4.68
C ASN A 160 -1.37 -19.27 5.11
N ALA A 161 -1.59 -18.11 4.48
CA ALA A 161 -0.76 -16.92 4.69
C ALA A 161 -1.61 -15.64 4.76
N ASN A 162 -1.18 -14.72 5.61
CA ASN A 162 -1.69 -13.35 5.66
C ASN A 162 -0.80 -12.47 4.78
N THR A 163 -1.32 -12.01 3.65
CA THR A 163 -0.54 -11.31 2.64
C THR A 163 -1.06 -9.89 2.43
N THR A 164 -0.15 -8.92 2.45
CA THR A 164 -0.44 -7.51 2.17
C THR A 164 0.30 -7.08 0.91
N LEU A 165 -0.43 -6.49 -0.03
CA LEU A 165 0.10 -5.91 -1.27
C LEU A 165 0.03 -4.39 -1.19
N ASP A 166 1.18 -3.72 -1.18
CA ASP A 166 1.29 -2.27 -1.08
C ASP A 166 2.13 -1.67 -2.20
N GLY A 167 1.52 -0.85 -3.06
CA GLY A 167 2.20 -0.34 -4.26
C GLY A 167 2.55 -1.44 -5.26
N VAL A 168 1.80 -2.54 -5.27
CA VAL A 168 2.05 -3.70 -6.15
C VAL A 168 1.15 -3.64 -7.37
N THR A 169 1.70 -3.90 -8.56
CA THR A 169 0.92 -4.08 -9.79
C THR A 169 0.97 -5.54 -10.22
N VAL A 170 -0.19 -6.22 -10.24
CA VAL A 170 -0.34 -7.58 -10.76
C VAL A 170 -0.99 -7.51 -12.14
N ARG A 171 -0.23 -7.77 -13.21
CA ARG A 171 -0.73 -7.58 -14.59
C ARG A 171 -0.32 -8.63 -15.60
N ASN A 172 -1.15 -8.83 -16.61
CA ASN A 172 -0.86 -9.71 -17.75
C ASN A 172 -0.49 -11.15 -17.33
N ASN A 173 -1.07 -11.64 -16.24
CA ASN A 173 -0.88 -13.02 -15.79
C ASN A 173 -2.02 -13.90 -16.28
N VAL A 174 -1.70 -15.17 -16.51
CA VAL A 174 -2.62 -16.16 -17.06
C VAL A 174 -2.70 -17.38 -16.15
N ALA A 175 -3.91 -17.71 -15.75
CA ALA A 175 -4.25 -19.01 -15.18
C ALA A 175 -5.09 -19.75 -16.24
N ALA A 176 -4.44 -20.59 -17.05
CA ALA A 176 -5.09 -21.28 -18.16
C ALA A 176 -5.13 -22.80 -17.97
N THR A 177 -6.12 -23.51 -18.51
CA THR A 177 -6.07 -24.98 -18.66
C THR A 177 -5.99 -25.34 -20.15
N GLY A 178 -5.46 -26.52 -20.47
CA GLY A 178 -5.72 -27.16 -21.76
C GLY A 178 -7.18 -27.62 -21.92
N SER A 179 -7.45 -28.42 -22.95
CA SER A 179 -8.79 -28.93 -23.31
C SER A 179 -9.30 -30.10 -22.44
N SER A 180 -8.67 -30.39 -21.29
CA SER A 180 -9.09 -31.45 -20.37
C SER A 180 -10.37 -31.05 -19.61
N ALA A 181 -11.37 -31.94 -19.60
CA ALA A 181 -12.71 -31.68 -19.06
C ALA A 181 -12.82 -31.54 -17.53
N ALA A 182 -11.70 -31.60 -16.79
CA ALA A 182 -11.69 -31.73 -15.32
C ALA A 182 -11.02 -30.56 -14.57
N ASP A 183 -10.54 -29.53 -15.28
CA ASP A 183 -9.69 -28.50 -14.67
C ASP A 183 -10.37 -27.12 -14.61
N TYR A 184 -10.41 -26.54 -13.40
CA TYR A 184 -10.82 -25.16 -13.15
C TYR A 184 -9.66 -24.19 -13.42
N ALA A 185 -9.98 -22.97 -13.85
CA ALA A 185 -9.03 -21.86 -13.88
C ALA A 185 -9.39 -20.87 -12.77
N GLN A 186 -8.44 -20.52 -11.91
CA GLN A 186 -8.72 -19.72 -10.71
C GLN A 186 -7.68 -18.62 -10.56
N GLY A 187 -8.10 -17.36 -10.53
CA GLY A 187 -7.23 -16.24 -10.18
C GLY A 187 -6.16 -15.99 -11.24
N GLY A 188 -6.55 -15.40 -12.36
CA GLY A 188 -5.60 -15.08 -13.44
C GLY A 188 -4.42 -14.27 -12.94
N GLY A 189 -4.70 -13.25 -12.11
CA GLY A 189 -3.69 -12.52 -11.35
C GLY A 189 -3.33 -13.21 -10.04
N ILE A 190 -4.31 -13.33 -9.15
CA ILE A 190 -4.13 -13.79 -7.76
C ILE A 190 -5.14 -14.89 -7.43
N ALA A 191 -4.66 -16.02 -6.92
CA ALA A 191 -5.50 -17.01 -6.26
C ALA A 191 -5.22 -17.02 -4.75
N HIS A 192 -6.26 -16.86 -3.94
CA HIS A 192 -6.20 -16.78 -2.47
C HIS A 192 -7.09 -17.84 -1.83
N LEU A 193 -6.48 -18.94 -1.38
CA LEU A 193 -7.23 -20.13 -0.95
C LEU A 193 -7.46 -20.24 0.55
N SER A 194 -6.66 -19.55 1.36
CA SER A 194 -6.88 -19.45 2.80
C SER A 194 -5.95 -18.38 3.36
N GLY A 195 -6.33 -17.79 4.49
CA GLY A 195 -5.60 -16.64 5.02
C GLY A 195 -6.37 -15.34 4.91
N LYS A 196 -5.65 -14.23 5.06
CA LYS A 196 -6.14 -12.88 4.82
C LYS A 196 -5.33 -12.25 3.68
N LEU A 197 -6.00 -11.80 2.62
CA LEU A 197 -5.38 -11.01 1.56
C LEU A 197 -5.82 -9.55 1.73
N THR A 198 -4.87 -8.61 1.78
CA THR A 198 -5.15 -7.17 1.88
C THR A 198 -4.46 -6.44 0.72
N LEU A 199 -5.24 -5.74 -0.10
CA LEU A 199 -4.73 -4.88 -1.16
C LEU A 199 -4.91 -3.42 -0.74
N THR A 200 -3.83 -2.63 -0.72
CA THR A 200 -3.88 -1.19 -0.36
C THR A 200 -4.30 -0.32 -1.55
N GLY A 201 -4.53 0.99 -1.31
CA GLY A 201 -4.98 1.95 -2.34
C GLY A 201 -4.00 2.18 -3.49
N SER A 202 -2.73 1.88 -3.28
CA SER A 202 -1.65 2.00 -4.27
C SER A 202 -1.48 0.74 -5.14
N THR A 203 -2.24 -0.33 -4.86
CA THR A 203 -2.15 -1.60 -5.59
C THR A 203 -3.09 -1.59 -6.80
N LEU A 204 -2.64 -2.23 -7.89
CA LEU A 204 -3.39 -2.42 -9.14
C LEU A 204 -3.40 -3.90 -9.53
N VAL A 205 -4.57 -4.44 -9.86
CA VAL A 205 -4.72 -5.77 -10.46
C VAL A 205 -5.42 -5.61 -11.80
N GLY A 206 -4.70 -5.78 -12.91
CA GLY A 206 -5.31 -5.55 -14.22
C GLY A 206 -4.72 -6.28 -15.42
N GLY A 207 -5.55 -6.52 -16.42
CA GLY A 207 -5.16 -7.26 -17.64
C GLY A 207 -4.86 -8.74 -17.40
N ASN A 208 -5.33 -9.33 -16.29
CA ASN A 208 -5.09 -10.74 -16.00
C ASN A 208 -6.23 -11.62 -16.54
N THR A 209 -5.92 -12.87 -16.87
CA THR A 209 -6.86 -13.80 -17.49
C THR A 209 -6.91 -15.14 -16.76
N ALA A 210 -8.11 -15.56 -16.34
CA ALA A 210 -8.41 -16.93 -15.95
C ALA A 210 -9.18 -17.59 -17.11
N ALA A 211 -8.60 -18.62 -17.73
CA ALA A 211 -9.18 -19.27 -18.92
C ALA A 211 -9.18 -20.79 -18.79
N THR A 212 -10.30 -21.46 -19.07
CA THR A 212 -10.34 -22.93 -19.10
C THR A 212 -11.06 -23.43 -20.33
N GLY A 213 -10.60 -24.55 -20.88
CA GLY A 213 -11.28 -25.27 -21.96
C GLY A 213 -12.33 -26.27 -21.47
N GLY A 214 -12.33 -26.62 -20.17
CA GLY A 214 -13.08 -27.76 -19.63
C GLY A 214 -14.12 -27.46 -18.55
N MET A 215 -13.83 -26.57 -17.58
CA MET A 215 -14.74 -26.26 -16.46
C MET A 215 -15.03 -24.75 -16.33
N SER A 216 -15.41 -24.28 -15.13
CA SER A 216 -15.65 -22.85 -14.85
C SER A 216 -14.34 -22.09 -14.59
N ALA A 217 -14.30 -20.83 -15.00
CA ALA A 217 -13.23 -19.90 -14.66
C ALA A 217 -13.68 -18.99 -13.52
N PHE A 218 -12.83 -18.77 -12.53
CA PHE A 218 -13.10 -17.92 -11.37
C PHE A 218 -12.05 -16.82 -11.29
N GLY A 219 -12.48 -15.56 -11.20
CA GLY A 219 -11.58 -14.47 -10.84
C GLY A 219 -10.53 -14.21 -11.91
N GLY A 220 -10.85 -13.42 -12.94
CA GLY A 220 -9.83 -13.02 -13.92
C GLY A 220 -8.68 -12.27 -13.24
N GLY A 221 -9.02 -11.35 -12.34
CA GLY A 221 -8.07 -10.67 -11.47
C GLY A 221 -7.76 -11.48 -10.22
N ILE A 222 -8.77 -11.71 -9.37
CA ILE A 222 -8.63 -12.34 -8.05
C ILE A 222 -9.66 -13.45 -7.87
N ALA A 223 -9.22 -14.64 -7.47
CA ALA A 223 -10.09 -15.72 -7.00
C ALA A 223 -9.84 -16.01 -5.50
N GLY A 224 -10.90 -16.04 -4.71
CA GLY A 224 -10.91 -16.38 -3.30
C GLY A 224 -11.76 -17.62 -3.03
N LEU A 225 -11.19 -18.64 -2.38
CA LEU A 225 -11.94 -19.79 -1.85
C LEU A 225 -11.81 -19.77 -0.32
N ASP A 226 -12.92 -19.88 0.43
CA ASP A 226 -12.93 -20.00 1.91
C ASP A 226 -11.94 -19.06 2.66
N SER A 227 -11.87 -17.80 2.23
CA SER A 227 -10.82 -16.87 2.67
C SER A 227 -11.35 -15.46 2.94
N LEU A 228 -10.55 -14.61 3.58
CA LEU A 228 -10.86 -13.20 3.78
C LEU A 228 -10.06 -12.35 2.78
N ILE A 229 -10.76 -11.56 1.96
CA ILE A 229 -10.16 -10.60 1.02
C ILE A 229 -10.61 -9.19 1.43
N ILE A 230 -9.66 -8.28 1.62
CA ILE A 230 -9.90 -6.86 1.87
C ILE A 230 -9.31 -6.05 0.72
N VAL A 231 -10.17 -5.35 -0.01
CA VAL A 231 -9.80 -4.60 -1.22
C VAL A 231 -9.89 -3.10 -0.97
N LYS A 232 -8.77 -2.39 -1.14
CA LYS A 232 -8.68 -0.93 -1.31
C LYS A 232 -8.10 -0.54 -2.67
N ALA A 233 -7.81 -1.52 -3.52
CA ALA A 233 -7.05 -1.40 -4.76
C ALA A 233 -7.94 -1.20 -6.00
N SER A 234 -7.32 -0.80 -7.12
CA SER A 234 -7.97 -0.79 -8.43
C SER A 234 -7.91 -2.16 -9.10
N ILE A 235 -9.04 -2.67 -9.59
CA ILE A 235 -9.19 -3.96 -10.27
C ILE A 235 -9.74 -3.71 -11.68
N VAL A 236 -8.88 -3.73 -12.69
CA VAL A 236 -9.24 -3.17 -14.02
C VAL A 236 -8.90 -4.10 -15.18
N GLY A 237 -9.82 -4.31 -16.12
CA GLY A 237 -9.51 -4.97 -17.39
C GLY A 237 -9.17 -6.46 -17.27
N ASN A 238 -9.66 -7.15 -16.23
CA ASN A 238 -9.39 -8.58 -16.04
C ASN A 238 -10.49 -9.44 -16.69
N THR A 239 -10.13 -10.66 -17.09
CA THR A 239 -11.03 -11.54 -17.84
C THR A 239 -11.13 -12.95 -17.22
N ALA A 240 -12.35 -13.41 -16.96
CA ALA A 240 -12.65 -14.79 -16.64
C ALA A 240 -13.40 -15.45 -17.82
N VAL A 241 -12.78 -16.46 -18.43
CA VAL A 241 -13.28 -17.16 -19.64
C VAL A 241 -13.44 -18.65 -19.38
N SER A 242 -14.67 -19.16 -19.39
CA SER A 242 -14.93 -20.60 -19.31
C SER A 242 -14.98 -21.29 -20.67
N GLY A 243 -14.87 -22.62 -20.67
CA GLY A 243 -14.82 -23.47 -21.87
C GLY A 243 -16.18 -23.67 -22.55
N VAL A 244 -16.21 -24.56 -23.56
CA VAL A 244 -17.36 -24.79 -24.43
C VAL A 244 -18.28 -25.88 -23.85
N GLY A 245 -19.20 -25.52 -22.95
CA GLY A 245 -20.24 -26.41 -22.39
C GLY A 245 -21.40 -25.63 -21.75
N ASP A 246 -22.63 -26.14 -21.82
CA ASP A 246 -23.86 -25.39 -21.46
C ASP A 246 -24.00 -25.11 -19.96
N SER A 247 -23.30 -25.86 -19.10
CA SER A 247 -23.27 -25.66 -17.64
C SER A 247 -22.07 -24.84 -17.14
N LEU A 248 -21.14 -24.45 -18.03
CA LEU A 248 -19.88 -23.81 -17.64
C LEU A 248 -20.03 -22.30 -17.53
N THR A 249 -19.41 -21.72 -16.50
CA THR A 249 -19.56 -20.30 -16.16
C THR A 249 -18.21 -19.60 -16.04
N GLY A 250 -18.09 -18.41 -16.64
CA GLY A 250 -17.07 -17.44 -16.24
C GLY A 250 -17.61 -16.65 -15.04
N ARG A 251 -16.92 -16.68 -13.90
CA ARG A 251 -17.35 -16.06 -12.64
C ARG A 251 -16.37 -14.99 -12.21
N GLY A 252 -16.82 -13.76 -12.04
CA GLY A 252 -16.00 -12.69 -11.45
C GLY A 252 -14.87 -12.28 -12.38
N GLY A 253 -15.14 -11.48 -13.41
CA GLY A 253 -14.08 -11.00 -14.32
C GLY A 253 -12.97 -10.28 -13.54
N GLY A 254 -13.36 -9.41 -12.60
CA GLY A 254 -12.45 -8.77 -11.66
C GLY A 254 -12.15 -9.68 -10.48
N ILE A 255 -13.15 -9.91 -9.63
CA ILE A 255 -13.04 -10.69 -8.39
C ILE A 255 -14.10 -11.80 -8.38
N SER A 256 -13.69 -13.02 -8.03
CA SER A 256 -14.59 -14.11 -7.62
C SER A 256 -14.26 -14.51 -6.19
N SER A 257 -15.18 -14.34 -5.24
CA SER A 257 -14.99 -14.72 -3.84
C SER A 257 -16.07 -15.69 -3.37
N GLU A 258 -15.65 -16.91 -3.04
CA GLU A 258 -16.46 -17.89 -2.31
C GLU A 258 -16.23 -17.79 -0.79
N GLY A 259 -15.40 -16.85 -0.33
CA GLY A 259 -15.16 -16.50 1.08
C GLY A 259 -15.72 -15.12 1.46
N PHE A 260 -15.28 -14.60 2.61
CA PHE A 260 -15.59 -13.24 3.07
C PHE A 260 -14.87 -12.19 2.22
N LEU A 261 -15.63 -11.25 1.68
CA LEU A 261 -15.11 -10.15 0.89
C LEU A 261 -15.44 -8.80 1.54
N GLU A 262 -14.45 -7.94 1.69
CA GLU A 262 -14.65 -6.54 2.08
C GLU A 262 -14.10 -5.61 1.00
N ILE A 263 -15.00 -4.83 0.38
CA ILE A 263 -14.63 -3.74 -0.52
C ILE A 263 -14.70 -2.44 0.26
N ARG A 264 -13.59 -1.72 0.38
CA ARG A 264 -13.50 -0.44 1.11
C ARG A 264 -13.91 0.72 0.20
N LYS A 265 -14.06 1.92 0.79
CA LYS A 265 -14.29 3.17 0.04
C LYS A 265 -13.16 3.44 -0.96
N ASP A 266 -13.49 4.19 -2.02
CA ASP A 266 -12.55 4.66 -3.05
C ASP A 266 -11.89 3.56 -3.91
N VAL A 267 -12.49 2.37 -3.95
CA VAL A 267 -12.09 1.26 -4.84
C VAL A 267 -12.62 1.48 -6.26
N LEU A 268 -11.83 1.17 -7.29
CA LEU A 268 -12.27 1.10 -8.68
C LEU A 268 -12.29 -0.35 -9.17
N ILE A 269 -13.45 -0.86 -9.58
CA ILE A 269 -13.57 -2.15 -10.28
C ILE A 269 -14.13 -1.87 -11.66
N ALA A 270 -13.28 -1.88 -12.69
CA ALA A 270 -13.68 -1.42 -14.01
C ALA A 270 -13.25 -2.30 -15.19
N GLU A 271 -14.03 -2.28 -16.26
CA GLU A 271 -13.65 -2.90 -17.55
C GLU A 271 -13.36 -4.41 -17.44
N ASN A 272 -13.85 -5.07 -16.40
CA ASN A 272 -13.63 -6.50 -16.20
C ASN A 272 -14.71 -7.31 -16.93
N THR A 273 -14.34 -8.49 -17.41
CA THR A 273 -15.17 -9.30 -18.29
C THR A 273 -15.29 -10.73 -17.77
N ALA A 274 -16.52 -11.19 -17.54
CA ALA A 274 -16.85 -12.59 -17.27
C ALA A 274 -17.65 -13.15 -18.45
N VAL A 275 -17.09 -14.13 -19.16
CA VAL A 275 -17.65 -14.66 -20.41
C VAL A 275 -17.43 -16.16 -20.54
N LYS A 276 -18.20 -16.79 -21.44
CA LYS A 276 -17.94 -18.16 -21.92
C LYS A 276 -17.39 -18.10 -23.35
N GLY A 277 -16.23 -18.71 -23.57
CA GLY A 277 -15.55 -18.80 -24.87
C GLY A 277 -15.04 -17.47 -25.43
N PHE A 278 -14.04 -17.54 -26.32
CA PHE A 278 -13.60 -16.38 -27.10
C PHE A 278 -14.62 -16.11 -28.22
N GLY A 279 -15.57 -15.19 -27.98
CA GLY A 279 -16.37 -14.57 -29.05
C GLY A 279 -17.67 -15.27 -29.50
N GLY A 280 -18.44 -15.95 -28.63
CA GLY A 280 -19.67 -16.66 -29.05
C GLY A 280 -20.85 -16.58 -28.08
N THR A 281 -22.06 -16.50 -28.65
CA THR A 281 -23.34 -16.12 -28.06
C THR A 281 -24.04 -17.15 -27.15
N ALA A 282 -23.42 -18.27 -26.73
CA ALA A 282 -24.11 -19.32 -25.97
C ALA A 282 -23.40 -19.68 -24.65
N GLY A 283 -23.95 -19.24 -23.51
CA GLY A 283 -23.66 -19.66 -22.12
C GLY A 283 -23.51 -18.51 -21.10
N ARG A 284 -22.91 -18.78 -19.93
CA ARG A 284 -23.14 -17.99 -18.69
C ARG A 284 -21.89 -17.24 -18.20
N GLY A 285 -21.87 -15.91 -18.32
CA GLY A 285 -20.96 -15.04 -17.59
C GLY A 285 -21.64 -14.46 -16.35
N PHE A 286 -21.07 -14.62 -15.16
CA PHE A 286 -21.64 -14.15 -13.90
C PHE A 286 -20.68 -13.18 -13.22
N GLY A 287 -21.13 -11.95 -12.94
CA GLY A 287 -20.33 -11.00 -12.18
C GLY A 287 -19.17 -10.47 -13.00
N GLY A 288 -19.41 -9.58 -13.97
CA GLY A 288 -18.34 -9.00 -14.78
C GLY A 288 -17.27 -8.34 -13.90
N GLY A 289 -17.71 -7.52 -12.93
CA GLY A 289 -16.84 -6.96 -11.90
C GLY A 289 -16.61 -7.93 -10.75
N LEU A 290 -17.68 -8.30 -10.05
CA LEU A 290 -17.65 -9.11 -8.84
C LEU A 290 -18.60 -10.31 -8.94
N TYR A 291 -18.09 -11.48 -8.60
CA TYR A 291 -18.87 -12.65 -8.25
C TYR A 291 -18.64 -12.99 -6.78
N THR A 292 -19.71 -13.22 -6.01
CA THR A 292 -19.63 -13.63 -4.61
C THR A 292 -20.60 -14.77 -4.30
N ALA A 293 -20.20 -15.68 -3.42
CA ALA A 293 -21.04 -16.80 -2.97
C ALA A 293 -21.24 -16.88 -1.45
N LEU A 294 -20.62 -15.97 -0.67
CA LEU A 294 -20.77 -15.81 0.78
C LEU A 294 -20.94 -14.32 1.11
N GLU A 295 -20.62 -13.90 2.35
CA GLU A 295 -20.73 -12.51 2.78
C GLU A 295 -19.76 -11.57 2.04
N ALA A 296 -20.32 -10.56 1.39
CA ALA A 296 -19.60 -9.43 0.83
C ALA A 296 -20.07 -8.12 1.49
N ASN A 297 -19.15 -7.42 2.14
CA ASN A 297 -19.40 -6.09 2.71
C ASN A 297 -18.77 -5.03 1.80
N ILE A 298 -19.60 -4.25 1.12
CA ILE A 298 -19.16 -3.24 0.17
C ILE A 298 -19.43 -1.88 0.80
N LEU A 299 -18.37 -1.20 1.22
CA LEU A 299 -18.44 0.06 1.97
C LEU A 299 -18.34 1.32 1.08
N GLY A 300 -18.18 1.16 -0.23
CA GLY A 300 -17.98 2.25 -1.19
C GLY A 300 -17.22 1.81 -2.45
N GLY A 301 -17.02 2.73 -3.39
CA GLY A 301 -16.23 2.52 -4.62
C GLY A 301 -17.02 2.70 -5.92
N LEU A 302 -16.32 2.70 -7.06
CA LEU A 302 -16.89 2.80 -8.41
C LEU A 302 -16.73 1.45 -9.12
N ILE A 303 -17.85 0.79 -9.41
CA ILE A 303 -17.90 -0.46 -10.16
C ILE A 303 -18.47 -0.14 -11.53
N ARG A 304 -17.62 -0.04 -12.57
CA ARG A 304 -18.07 0.47 -13.87
C ARG A 304 -17.60 -0.29 -15.10
N ASP A 305 -18.39 -0.21 -16.17
CA ASP A 305 -18.01 -0.73 -17.49
C ASP A 305 -17.63 -2.22 -17.50
N ASN A 306 -18.11 -2.98 -16.51
CA ASN A 306 -17.86 -4.41 -16.44
C ASN A 306 -18.90 -5.19 -17.24
N THR A 307 -18.49 -6.32 -17.81
CA THR A 307 -19.32 -7.10 -18.74
C THR A 307 -19.50 -8.54 -18.26
N ALA A 308 -20.75 -8.96 -18.09
CA ALA A 308 -21.17 -10.35 -17.92
C ALA A 308 -21.80 -10.85 -19.23
N GLY A 309 -21.02 -11.53 -20.07
CA GLY A 309 -21.43 -11.92 -21.42
C GLY A 309 -21.94 -13.38 -21.55
N GLY A 310 -22.26 -13.77 -22.79
CA GLY A 310 -22.94 -15.03 -23.14
C GLY A 310 -24.47 -14.93 -23.04
N SER A 311 -25.23 -15.82 -23.71
CA SER A 311 -26.72 -15.80 -23.78
C SER A 311 -27.46 -15.82 -22.44
N GLU A 312 -26.77 -16.15 -21.35
CA GLU A 312 -27.31 -16.20 -19.99
C GLU A 312 -26.47 -15.35 -19.02
N GLY A 313 -25.75 -14.36 -19.54
CA GLY A 313 -24.90 -13.46 -18.76
C GLY A 313 -25.70 -12.63 -17.76
N ARG A 314 -25.26 -12.59 -16.50
CA ARG A 314 -25.97 -11.96 -15.38
C ARG A 314 -25.02 -11.18 -14.48
N GLY A 315 -25.46 -10.05 -13.95
CA GLY A 315 -24.68 -9.28 -12.96
C GLY A 315 -23.45 -8.64 -13.58
N GLY A 316 -23.64 -7.68 -14.49
CA GLY A 316 -22.52 -7.02 -15.19
C GLY A 316 -21.53 -6.41 -14.19
N GLY A 317 -22.04 -5.67 -13.20
CA GLY A 317 -21.27 -5.21 -12.05
C GLY A 317 -21.06 -6.32 -11.03
N ILE A 318 -22.13 -6.78 -10.38
CA ILE A 318 -22.10 -7.72 -9.27
C ILE A 318 -23.05 -8.90 -9.51
N TYR A 319 -22.58 -10.11 -9.26
CA TYR A 319 -23.37 -11.32 -9.15
C TYR A 319 -23.18 -11.95 -7.77
N ASN A 320 -24.28 -12.25 -7.07
CA ASN A 320 -24.24 -12.92 -5.78
C ASN A 320 -25.06 -14.22 -5.81
N LEU A 321 -24.41 -15.34 -5.46
CA LEU A 321 -24.95 -16.71 -5.56
C LEU A 321 -25.69 -17.21 -4.29
N MET A 322 -25.36 -16.85 -3.03
CA MET A 322 -25.98 -17.51 -1.84
C MET A 322 -26.01 -16.75 -0.47
N MET A 323 -27.14 -16.95 0.23
CA MET A 323 -27.53 -17.05 1.67
C MET A 323 -27.28 -15.97 2.75
N LEU A 324 -26.35 -15.02 2.64
CA LEU A 324 -26.10 -14.02 3.72
C LEU A 324 -26.09 -12.57 3.21
N LYS A 325 -26.36 -11.63 4.13
CA LYS A 325 -26.52 -10.20 3.84
C LYS A 325 -25.33 -9.66 3.05
N MET A 326 -25.61 -8.93 1.97
CA MET A 326 -24.63 -8.10 1.27
C MET A 326 -24.91 -6.62 1.60
N PRO A 327 -24.45 -6.11 2.75
CA PRO A 327 -24.59 -4.69 3.06
C PRO A 327 -23.76 -3.89 2.05
N LEU A 328 -24.45 -3.11 1.24
CA LEU A 328 -23.87 -2.18 0.28
C LEU A 328 -24.01 -0.77 0.84
N ASN A 329 -23.01 -0.33 1.61
CA ASN A 329 -22.97 0.94 2.33
C ASN A 329 -22.33 2.05 1.48
N GLY A 330 -22.87 2.26 0.28
CA GLY A 330 -22.36 3.20 -0.72
C GLY A 330 -21.56 2.53 -1.84
N GLY A 331 -21.50 3.21 -3.00
CA GLY A 331 -20.80 2.79 -4.21
C GLY A 331 -21.57 3.18 -5.47
N VAL A 332 -20.88 3.50 -6.55
CA VAL A 332 -21.48 3.90 -7.84
C VAL A 332 -21.34 2.73 -8.82
N LEU A 333 -22.47 2.27 -9.38
CA LEU A 333 -22.53 1.31 -10.47
C LEU A 333 -22.81 2.08 -11.78
N ALA A 334 -21.89 2.02 -12.74
CA ALA A 334 -21.97 2.84 -13.96
C ALA A 334 -21.58 2.01 -15.20
N GLY A 335 -22.26 2.18 -16.34
CA GLY A 335 -21.85 1.55 -17.61
C GLY A 335 -21.72 0.02 -17.69
N ASN A 336 -22.11 -0.73 -16.64
CA ASN A 336 -22.00 -2.20 -16.61
C ASN A 336 -23.01 -2.86 -17.58
N LYS A 337 -22.69 -4.07 -18.07
CA LYS A 337 -23.47 -4.77 -19.10
C LYS A 337 -23.66 -6.24 -18.74
N ALA A 338 -24.89 -6.72 -18.78
CA ALA A 338 -25.24 -8.14 -18.71
C ALA A 338 -26.15 -8.51 -19.88
N HIS A 339 -26.01 -9.72 -20.43
CA HIS A 339 -26.82 -10.14 -21.58
C HIS A 339 -28.28 -10.44 -21.21
N SER A 340 -28.53 -11.03 -20.03
CA SER A 340 -29.81 -11.69 -19.70
C SER A 340 -30.43 -11.21 -18.38
N GLY A 341 -29.86 -10.18 -17.75
CA GLY A 341 -30.44 -9.49 -16.60
C GLY A 341 -29.42 -9.00 -15.57
N GLY A 342 -29.77 -7.93 -14.84
CA GLY A 342 -28.95 -7.35 -13.78
C GLY A 342 -27.66 -6.72 -14.31
N ASN A 343 -27.78 -5.67 -15.13
CA ASN A 343 -26.60 -4.96 -15.64
C ASN A 343 -25.71 -4.46 -14.49
N GLY A 344 -26.33 -3.91 -13.46
CA GLY A 344 -25.66 -3.53 -12.22
C GLY A 344 -25.48 -4.72 -11.27
N ILE A 345 -26.59 -5.25 -10.74
CA ILE A 345 -26.60 -6.30 -9.72
C ILE A 345 -27.55 -7.42 -10.11
N PHE A 346 -27.10 -8.66 -9.94
CA PHE A 346 -27.92 -9.87 -10.02
C PHE A 346 -27.79 -10.71 -8.75
N TYR A 347 -28.92 -11.05 -8.15
CA TYR A 347 -28.98 -11.79 -6.88
C TYR A 347 -29.82 -13.07 -7.00
N GLU A 348 -29.25 -14.22 -6.61
CA GLU A 348 -29.91 -15.54 -6.57
C GLU A 348 -30.11 -16.05 -5.13
N PRO A 349 -31.30 -15.92 -4.53
CA PRO A 349 -31.58 -16.51 -3.23
C PRO A 349 -32.04 -17.98 -3.30
N LEU A 350 -31.74 -18.73 -2.24
CA LEU A 350 -32.39 -20.01 -1.89
C LEU A 350 -33.44 -19.84 -0.77
N ASP A 351 -33.22 -18.93 0.20
CA ASP A 351 -34.21 -18.49 1.21
C ASP A 351 -33.73 -17.17 1.89
N SER A 352 -34.62 -16.17 1.96
CA SER A 352 -34.53 -14.90 2.73
C SER A 352 -33.80 -13.64 2.17
N LEU A 353 -34.13 -12.53 2.84
CA LEU A 353 -34.23 -11.10 2.45
C LEU A 353 -32.92 -10.39 2.03
N ALA A 354 -32.88 -9.83 0.82
CA ALA A 354 -31.76 -9.03 0.31
C ALA A 354 -31.93 -7.51 0.57
N SER A 355 -30.88 -6.83 1.04
CA SER A 355 -30.78 -5.36 1.06
C SER A 355 -30.14 -4.84 -0.22
N VAL A 356 -30.89 -4.09 -1.03
CA VAL A 356 -30.40 -3.46 -2.29
C VAL A 356 -29.82 -2.06 -1.96
N CYS A 357 -29.06 -1.40 -2.85
CA CYS A 357 -28.58 -0.02 -2.66
C CYS A 357 -28.68 0.83 -3.94
N GLN A 358 -28.40 2.13 -3.79
CA GLN A 358 -28.38 3.26 -4.72
C GLN A 358 -27.66 2.98 -6.06
N THR A 359 -28.29 3.37 -7.17
CA THR A 359 -27.71 3.41 -8.52
C THR A 359 -27.81 4.83 -9.05
N ASP A 360 -26.69 5.46 -9.41
CA ASP A 360 -26.66 6.85 -9.90
C ASP A 360 -26.77 6.96 -11.44
N GLU A 361 -26.83 5.84 -12.17
CA GLU A 361 -26.97 5.78 -13.65
C GLU A 361 -27.99 4.69 -14.10
N GLU A 362 -28.35 4.65 -15.40
CA GLU A 362 -29.34 3.78 -16.07
C GLU A 362 -29.05 2.24 -16.00
N GLN A 363 -28.75 1.70 -14.83
CA GLN A 363 -28.36 0.31 -14.57
C GLN A 363 -29.48 -0.49 -13.88
N SER A 364 -29.92 -1.58 -14.50
CA SER A 364 -31.01 -2.41 -13.95
C SER A 364 -30.56 -3.27 -12.77
N VAL A 365 -31.45 -3.42 -11.79
CA VAL A 365 -31.27 -4.31 -10.63
C VAL A 365 -32.28 -5.45 -10.74
N TYR A 366 -31.78 -6.68 -10.61
CA TYR A 366 -32.61 -7.88 -10.69
C TYR A 366 -32.44 -8.77 -9.46
N VAL A 367 -33.57 -9.09 -8.81
CA VAL A 367 -33.63 -9.97 -7.63
C VAL A 367 -34.52 -11.17 -7.91
N ASN A 368 -33.96 -12.38 -7.84
CA ASN A 368 -34.69 -13.62 -8.09
C ASN A 368 -35.33 -14.21 -6.81
N GLY A 369 -36.11 -13.44 -6.06
CA GLY A 369 -36.75 -13.86 -4.80
C GLY A 369 -37.25 -12.67 -3.99
N ASP A 370 -37.37 -12.83 -2.66
CA ASP A 370 -37.82 -11.77 -1.76
C ASP A 370 -36.69 -10.74 -1.49
N ALA A 371 -37.03 -9.45 -1.36
CA ALA A 371 -36.09 -8.34 -1.12
C ALA A 371 -36.60 -7.40 -0.02
N VAL A 372 -35.73 -6.79 0.79
CA VAL A 372 -36.07 -5.67 1.70
C VAL A 372 -35.28 -4.44 1.32
N LEU A 373 -35.94 -3.32 1.12
CA LEU A 373 -35.29 -2.02 0.96
C LEU A 373 -35.27 -1.31 2.32
N THR A 374 -34.09 -0.80 2.74
CA THR A 374 -33.90 0.02 3.95
C THR A 374 -33.06 1.27 3.63
N GLY A 375 -33.50 2.48 4.04
CA GLY A 375 -32.82 3.75 3.75
C GLY A 375 -33.26 4.47 2.46
N VAL A 376 -32.48 5.42 1.94
CA VAL A 376 -32.84 6.23 0.75
C VAL A 376 -32.30 5.59 -0.53
N PHE A 377 -33.18 5.31 -1.47
CA PHE A 377 -32.94 4.72 -2.78
C PHE A 377 -33.21 5.73 -3.87
N LYS A 378 -32.37 5.75 -4.90
CA LYS A 378 -32.59 6.50 -6.12
C LYS A 378 -32.66 5.52 -7.29
N LEU A 379 -33.79 5.43 -7.97
CA LEU A 379 -33.99 4.56 -9.12
C LEU A 379 -34.15 5.42 -10.37
N ASN A 380 -33.24 5.27 -11.33
CA ASN A 380 -33.32 5.93 -12.63
C ASN A 380 -33.63 4.92 -13.77
N THR A 381 -34.03 3.69 -13.40
CA THR A 381 -33.92 2.46 -14.22
C THR A 381 -34.83 1.35 -13.62
N ASP A 382 -35.03 0.24 -14.34
CA ASP A 382 -35.89 -0.87 -13.92
C ASP A 382 -35.34 -1.65 -12.70
N LEU A 383 -36.18 -1.83 -11.67
CA LEU A 383 -35.97 -2.76 -10.56
C LEU A 383 -36.96 -3.92 -10.69
N THR A 384 -36.45 -5.14 -10.90
CA THR A 384 -37.27 -6.36 -11.04
C THR A 384 -37.04 -7.31 -9.87
N VAL A 385 -38.12 -7.68 -9.18
CA VAL A 385 -38.13 -8.58 -8.02
C VAL A 385 -39.11 -9.73 -8.29
N LYS A 386 -38.63 -10.97 -8.44
CA LYS A 386 -39.53 -12.10 -8.74
C LYS A 386 -40.32 -12.63 -7.53
N GLY A 387 -39.91 -12.30 -6.30
CA GLY A 387 -40.62 -12.64 -5.06
C GLY A 387 -41.34 -11.44 -4.42
N LYS A 388 -41.40 -11.42 -3.09
CA LYS A 388 -41.96 -10.33 -2.27
C LYS A 388 -40.96 -9.20 -2.11
N LEU A 389 -41.33 -7.99 -2.49
CA LEU A 389 -40.56 -6.78 -2.20
C LEU A 389 -41.10 -6.13 -0.93
N PHE A 390 -40.28 -6.09 0.11
CA PHE A 390 -40.55 -5.45 1.38
C PHE A 390 -39.92 -4.06 1.43
N PHE A 391 -40.66 -3.07 1.90
CA PHE A 391 -40.12 -1.76 2.26
C PHE A 391 -40.11 -1.60 3.78
N ASP A 392 -38.94 -1.34 4.35
CA ASP A 392 -38.74 -1.14 5.79
C ASP A 392 -37.86 0.10 6.04
N LEU A 393 -38.45 1.19 6.57
CA LEU A 393 -37.78 2.48 6.73
C LEU A 393 -37.05 2.96 5.47
N ALA A 394 -37.66 2.76 4.29
CA ALA A 394 -37.08 3.12 3.01
C ALA A 394 -37.75 4.34 2.35
N THR A 395 -36.96 5.14 1.65
CA THR A 395 -37.44 6.20 0.75
C THR A 395 -36.98 5.86 -0.66
N VAL A 396 -37.88 5.66 -1.62
CA VAL A 396 -37.51 5.47 -3.04
C VAL A 396 -37.74 6.76 -3.80
N LYS A 397 -36.69 7.30 -4.38
CA LYS A 397 -36.73 8.44 -5.28
C LYS A 397 -36.59 7.97 -6.71
N LEU A 398 -37.65 8.10 -7.51
CA LEU A 398 -37.57 7.84 -8.94
C LEU A 398 -36.92 9.05 -9.63
N LEU A 399 -35.90 8.84 -10.43
CA LEU A 399 -35.15 9.90 -11.11
C LEU A 399 -35.42 9.95 -12.63
N GLY A 400 -36.17 8.97 -13.19
CA GLY A 400 -36.45 8.81 -14.62
C GLY A 400 -37.49 7.72 -14.94
N LYS A 401 -37.49 7.16 -16.17
CA LYS A 401 -38.50 6.22 -16.73
C LYS A 401 -38.44 4.77 -16.21
N GLY A 402 -37.77 4.52 -15.09
CA GLY A 402 -37.58 3.16 -14.57
C GLY A 402 -38.89 2.51 -14.09
N ASN A 403 -39.09 1.23 -14.40
CA ASN A 403 -40.23 0.44 -13.94
C ASN A 403 -39.89 -0.37 -12.68
N LEU A 404 -40.80 -0.39 -11.71
CA LEU A 404 -40.74 -1.30 -10.58
C LEU A 404 -41.65 -2.49 -10.84
N SER A 405 -41.08 -3.68 -11.04
CA SER A 405 -41.84 -4.92 -11.26
C SER A 405 -41.57 -5.89 -10.12
N ALA A 406 -42.61 -6.21 -9.33
CA ALA A 406 -42.51 -7.18 -8.25
C ALA A 406 -43.65 -8.22 -8.33
N GLY A 407 -43.38 -9.47 -7.95
CA GLY A 407 -44.42 -10.51 -7.84
C GLY A 407 -45.44 -10.19 -6.75
N TYR A 408 -44.98 -9.62 -5.63
CA TYR A 408 -45.81 -9.12 -4.54
C TYR A 408 -45.09 -7.96 -3.84
N VAL A 409 -45.81 -6.93 -3.39
CA VAL A 409 -45.23 -5.79 -2.67
C VAL A 409 -45.80 -5.72 -1.26
N VAL A 410 -44.93 -5.59 -0.26
CA VAL A 410 -45.29 -5.48 1.15
C VAL A 410 -44.65 -4.23 1.73
N PHE A 411 -45.45 -3.31 2.20
CA PHE A 411 -44.96 -2.18 3.00
C PHE A 411 -45.01 -2.62 4.47
N GLN A 412 -43.88 -2.63 5.18
CA GLN A 412 -43.84 -3.09 6.58
C GLN A 412 -43.87 -1.92 7.58
N THR A 413 -43.28 -0.77 7.22
CA THR A 413 -43.24 0.48 8.00
C THR A 413 -43.19 1.71 7.07
N ARG A 414 -43.17 2.94 7.64
CA ARG A 414 -43.24 4.24 6.91
C ARG A 414 -42.33 4.25 5.66
N THR A 415 -42.95 4.23 4.47
CA THR A 415 -42.25 4.20 3.18
C THR A 415 -42.59 5.46 2.39
N GLY A 416 -41.58 6.18 1.90
CA GLY A 416 -41.76 7.36 1.05
C GLY A 416 -41.41 7.06 -0.40
N ILE A 417 -42.26 7.48 -1.35
CA ILE A 417 -41.92 7.48 -2.78
C ILE A 417 -41.88 8.92 -3.28
N ASP A 418 -40.72 9.38 -3.73
CA ASP A 418 -40.44 10.73 -4.22
C ASP A 418 -40.37 10.70 -5.77
N LEU A 419 -41.26 11.44 -6.43
CA LEU A 419 -41.39 11.44 -7.89
C LEU A 419 -40.73 12.68 -8.52
N PRO A 420 -40.11 12.57 -9.72
CA PRO A 420 -39.56 13.73 -10.41
C PRO A 420 -40.69 14.63 -10.97
N ALA A 421 -40.37 15.85 -11.40
CA ALA A 421 -41.32 16.70 -12.11
C ALA A 421 -41.55 16.15 -13.54
N TRP A 422 -42.79 15.79 -13.89
CA TRP A 422 -43.11 15.14 -15.16
C TRP A 422 -43.37 16.15 -16.29
N THR A 423 -43.11 15.73 -17.53
CA THR A 423 -43.58 16.38 -18.77
C THR A 423 -44.65 15.51 -19.44
N SER A 424 -45.52 16.08 -20.29
CA SER A 424 -46.67 15.34 -20.84
C SER A 424 -46.23 14.06 -21.57
N GLY A 425 -46.83 12.92 -21.23
CA GLY A 425 -46.61 11.62 -21.88
C GLY A 425 -45.71 10.64 -21.14
N ASP A 426 -45.22 10.97 -19.94
CA ASP A 426 -44.46 10.05 -19.10
C ASP A 426 -45.38 9.20 -18.19
N TYR A 427 -45.12 7.88 -18.10
CA TYR A 427 -45.83 6.95 -17.23
C TYR A 427 -44.85 6.00 -16.52
N THR A 428 -45.09 5.75 -15.22
CA THR A 428 -44.48 4.65 -14.46
C THR A 428 -45.59 3.68 -14.06
N VAL A 429 -45.43 2.40 -14.38
CA VAL A 429 -46.41 1.37 -14.01
C VAL A 429 -45.88 0.61 -12.79
N LEU A 430 -46.57 0.77 -11.66
CA LEU A 430 -46.48 -0.15 -10.52
C LEU A 430 -47.51 -1.26 -10.74
N THR A 431 -47.08 -2.42 -11.21
CA THR A 431 -47.96 -3.60 -11.28
C THR A 431 -47.75 -4.44 -10.03
N ALA A 432 -48.78 -4.55 -9.20
CA ALA A 432 -48.82 -5.47 -8.07
C ALA A 432 -50.07 -6.35 -8.19
N ASP A 433 -49.91 -7.67 -8.13
CA ASP A 433 -51.03 -8.61 -8.05
C ASP A 433 -51.53 -8.63 -6.60
N ALA A 434 -52.43 -7.70 -6.27
CA ALA A 434 -52.97 -7.56 -4.92
C ALA A 434 -54.19 -8.46 -4.75
N ASP A 435 -53.98 -9.67 -4.22
CA ASP A 435 -55.05 -10.42 -3.59
C ASP A 435 -55.44 -9.69 -2.30
N SER A 436 -56.68 -9.21 -2.22
CA SER A 436 -57.19 -8.27 -1.21
C SER A 436 -57.31 -8.87 0.20
N SER A 437 -56.71 -10.03 0.46
CA SER A 437 -56.84 -10.80 1.68
C SER A 437 -55.77 -10.51 2.74
N ASN A 438 -54.73 -9.72 2.44
CA ASN A 438 -53.59 -9.49 3.35
C ASN A 438 -53.04 -8.05 3.39
N VAL A 439 -53.85 -7.03 3.10
CA VAL A 439 -53.46 -5.64 3.43
C VAL A 439 -53.61 -5.46 4.94
N MET A 440 -52.49 -5.41 5.68
CA MET A 440 -52.49 -5.11 7.11
C MET A 440 -52.92 -3.65 7.33
N ASP A 441 -53.86 -3.45 8.26
CA ASP A 441 -54.58 -2.21 8.64
C ASP A 441 -53.75 -0.93 8.94
N SER A 442 -52.42 -0.94 8.75
CA SER A 442 -51.50 0.13 9.22
C SER A 442 -50.45 0.61 8.21
N THR A 443 -50.62 0.33 6.91
CA THR A 443 -49.66 0.77 5.90
C THR A 443 -49.97 2.14 5.30
N PHE A 444 -49.12 3.13 5.56
CA PHE A 444 -49.15 4.45 4.90
C PHE A 444 -48.22 4.46 3.69
N LEU A 445 -48.79 4.53 2.48
CA LEU A 445 -48.07 4.88 1.25
C LEU A 445 -48.15 6.41 1.09
N THR A 446 -47.03 7.12 1.19
CA THR A 446 -46.96 8.56 0.89
C THR A 446 -46.36 8.73 -0.50
N ILE A 447 -47.13 9.32 -1.43
CA ILE A 447 -46.69 9.69 -2.78
C ILE A 447 -46.55 11.21 -2.79
N ASP A 448 -45.34 11.71 -2.98
CA ASP A 448 -45.08 13.16 -3.03
C ASP A 448 -44.66 13.54 -4.46
N GLY A 449 -45.45 14.40 -5.10
CA GLY A 449 -45.26 14.84 -6.47
C GLY A 449 -46.02 16.13 -6.75
N LYS A 450 -45.43 17.04 -7.53
CA LYS A 450 -46.14 18.22 -8.04
C LYS A 450 -47.22 17.77 -9.05
N GLU A 451 -48.43 18.29 -8.91
CA GLU A 451 -49.52 18.07 -9.87
C GLU A 451 -49.04 18.25 -11.31
N ALA A 452 -49.26 17.24 -12.16
CA ALA A 452 -49.19 17.40 -13.60
C ALA A 452 -50.37 18.28 -14.06
N SER A 453 -50.12 19.16 -15.04
CA SER A 453 -51.06 20.18 -15.50
C SER A 453 -52.29 19.65 -16.25
N ASP A 454 -52.41 18.34 -16.43
CA ASP A 454 -53.29 17.70 -17.38
C ASP A 454 -53.78 16.35 -16.83
N ARG A 455 -55.09 16.12 -16.98
CA ARG A 455 -55.86 15.01 -16.37
C ARG A 455 -55.48 13.59 -16.85
N GLU A 456 -54.37 13.43 -17.57
CA GLU A 456 -53.91 12.15 -18.14
C GLU A 456 -52.69 11.54 -17.43
N SER A 457 -52.01 12.28 -16.54
CA SER A 457 -50.96 11.72 -15.68
C SER A 457 -51.60 11.09 -14.43
N ALA A 458 -52.02 9.83 -14.52
CA ALA A 458 -52.70 9.12 -13.44
C ALA A 458 -51.81 8.06 -12.78
N PHE A 459 -51.76 8.09 -11.45
CA PHE A 459 -51.41 6.92 -10.63
C PHE A 459 -52.62 5.98 -10.62
N ILE A 460 -52.56 4.84 -11.33
CA ILE A 460 -53.68 3.87 -11.34
C ILE A 460 -53.50 2.91 -10.17
N LEU A 461 -54.27 3.12 -9.10
CA LEU A 461 -54.61 2.08 -8.11
C LEU A 461 -56.01 1.55 -8.45
N SER A 462 -56.09 0.35 -9.02
CA SER A 462 -57.36 -0.30 -9.34
C SER A 462 -57.85 -1.14 -8.16
N PHE A 463 -58.92 -0.72 -7.48
CA PHE A 463 -59.66 -1.54 -6.52
C PHE A 463 -61.14 -1.68 -6.97
N LYS A 464 -61.69 -2.90 -6.89
CA LYS A 464 -63.06 -3.24 -7.30
C LYS A 464 -64.08 -2.85 -6.21
N ASP A 465 -65.00 -1.93 -6.55
CA ASP A 465 -66.40 -1.80 -6.08
C ASP A 465 -66.79 -0.98 -4.80
N SER A 466 -67.39 0.21 -5.05
CA SER A 466 -68.65 0.81 -4.50
C SER A 466 -68.75 1.57 -3.14
N LEU A 467 -69.59 2.63 -3.12
CA LEU A 467 -69.87 3.66 -2.07
C LEU A 467 -71.37 3.72 -1.67
N LEU A 468 -71.73 4.03 -0.39
CA LEU A 468 -73.10 4.37 0.09
C LEU A 468 -73.10 5.18 1.43
N SER A 469 -74.13 6.02 1.71
CA SER A 469 -74.24 7.00 2.83
C SER A 469 -75.46 6.82 3.80
N VAL A 470 -75.33 7.11 5.12
CA VAL A 470 -76.31 6.92 6.26
C VAL A 470 -76.53 8.24 7.11
N THR A 471 -77.13 8.33 8.32
CA THR A 471 -77.30 9.57 9.18
C THR A 471 -77.27 9.26 10.71
N ILE A 472 -76.70 10.14 11.59
CA ILE A 472 -76.35 9.89 13.04
C ILE A 472 -77.30 10.52 14.11
N ALA A 473 -77.50 9.83 15.25
CA ALA A 473 -78.18 10.22 16.51
C ALA A 473 -77.30 10.44 17.79
N ALA A 474 -76.07 9.94 17.90
CA ALA A 474 -75.15 10.20 19.04
C ALA A 474 -73.66 10.14 18.62
N LEU A 475 -72.78 10.82 19.36
CA LEU A 475 -71.32 10.87 19.13
C LEU A 475 -70.56 10.54 20.43
N ASN A 476 -69.69 9.54 20.41
CA ASN A 476 -68.82 9.18 21.55
C ASN A 476 -67.36 9.16 21.07
N ILE A 477 -66.44 9.77 21.82
CA ILE A 477 -65.01 9.60 21.61
C ILE A 477 -64.62 8.20 22.11
N THR A 478 -64.08 7.37 21.22
CA THR A 478 -63.51 6.07 21.58
C THR A 478 -62.00 6.20 21.68
N SER A 479 -61.48 5.95 22.89
CA SER A 479 -60.05 6.06 23.21
C SER A 479 -59.55 4.84 23.98
N PRO A 480 -58.24 4.52 23.91
CA PRO A 480 -57.63 3.53 24.78
C PRO A 480 -57.71 3.91 26.28
N ASP A 481 -57.56 2.92 27.17
CA ASP A 481 -57.65 3.05 28.65
C ASP A 481 -56.66 4.06 29.26
N LEU A 482 -55.64 4.46 28.51
CA LEU A 482 -54.63 5.43 28.88
C LEU A 482 -54.58 6.51 27.78
N LEU A 483 -54.37 7.77 28.16
CA LEU A 483 -54.29 8.92 27.23
C LEU A 483 -53.08 9.79 27.59
N VAL A 484 -51.90 9.19 27.52
CA VAL A 484 -50.63 9.85 27.82
C VAL A 484 -49.77 9.93 26.56
N LEU A 485 -49.48 11.15 26.09
CA LEU A 485 -48.69 11.45 24.89
C LEU A 485 -47.34 12.08 25.23
N ARG A 486 -46.33 11.86 24.39
CA ARG A 486 -45.08 12.65 24.36
C ARG A 486 -45.28 13.95 23.58
N PRO A 487 -44.43 14.97 23.78
CA PRO A 487 -44.42 16.13 22.88
C PRO A 487 -44.14 15.68 21.44
N GLN A 488 -44.83 16.28 20.46
CA GLN A 488 -44.85 15.92 19.04
C GLN A 488 -45.48 14.56 18.72
N GLU A 489 -45.92 13.78 19.72
CA GLU A 489 -46.72 12.59 19.49
C GLU A 489 -48.14 12.99 19.10
N THR A 490 -48.68 12.26 18.14
CA THR A 490 -50.04 12.45 17.65
C THR A 490 -50.89 11.27 18.04
N LEU A 491 -52.08 11.52 18.58
CA LEU A 491 -53.09 10.51 18.81
C LEU A 491 -54.38 10.92 18.12
N THR A 492 -54.83 10.09 17.19
CA THR A 492 -56.13 10.29 16.55
C THR A 492 -57.20 9.70 17.43
N LEU A 493 -58.00 10.59 18.03
CA LEU A 493 -59.20 10.19 18.73
C LEU A 493 -60.23 9.76 17.70
N LYS A 494 -60.74 8.53 17.85
CA LYS A 494 -61.83 8.07 17.00
C LYS A 494 -63.14 8.46 17.65
N THR A 495 -64.15 8.64 16.83
CA THR A 495 -65.51 8.82 17.29
C THR A 495 -66.38 7.75 16.71
N ASP A 496 -67.20 7.13 17.55
CA ASP A 496 -68.28 6.28 17.08
C ASP A 496 -69.58 7.06 17.07
N SER A 497 -70.36 6.80 16.01
CA SER A 497 -71.66 7.39 15.80
C SER A 497 -72.75 6.32 15.90
N PHE A 498 -73.93 6.68 16.42
CA PHE A 498 -75.07 5.76 16.42
C PHE A 498 -76.22 6.33 15.57
N PRO A 499 -76.74 5.66 14.51
CA PRO A 499 -76.29 4.37 13.99
C PRO A 499 -74.91 4.44 13.32
N ALA A 500 -74.18 3.31 13.33
CA ALA A 500 -72.79 3.23 12.88
C ALA A 500 -72.66 3.39 11.36
N GLY A 501 -71.59 4.05 10.91
CA GLY A 501 -71.18 4.06 9.50
C GLY A 501 -71.52 5.33 8.69
N PHE A 502 -72.00 6.41 9.32
CA PHE A 502 -72.00 7.73 8.69
C PHE A 502 -71.41 8.74 9.62
N ILE A 503 -70.35 9.47 9.23
CA ILE A 503 -69.79 10.54 10.04
C ILE A 503 -69.68 11.79 9.16
N PRO A 504 -70.62 12.76 9.25
CA PRO A 504 -70.44 14.10 8.69
C PRO A 504 -69.25 14.78 9.36
N LYS A 505 -68.70 15.83 8.73
CA LYS A 505 -67.57 16.61 9.26
C LYS A 505 -67.78 16.99 10.74
N ILE A 506 -66.99 16.40 11.62
CA ILE A 506 -66.96 16.69 13.06
C ILE A 506 -66.12 17.96 13.28
N ARG A 507 -66.56 18.82 14.19
CA ARG A 507 -65.75 19.95 14.65
C ARG A 507 -65.00 19.53 15.91
N TRP A 508 -63.68 19.54 15.82
CA TRP A 508 -62.81 19.29 16.95
C TRP A 508 -62.32 20.59 17.58
N SER A 509 -62.14 20.58 18.90
CA SER A 509 -61.55 21.70 19.62
C SER A 509 -60.73 21.21 20.80
N SER A 510 -59.69 21.98 21.14
CA SER A 510 -58.83 21.74 22.31
C SER A 510 -58.99 22.89 23.29
N SER A 511 -59.01 22.56 24.59
CA SER A 511 -59.11 23.55 25.66
C SER A 511 -57.86 24.43 25.79
N ASP A 512 -56.71 23.96 25.32
CA ASP A 512 -55.44 24.70 25.31
C ASP A 512 -54.53 24.22 24.16
N ASN A 513 -54.58 24.96 23.05
CA ASN A 513 -53.77 24.70 21.86
C ASN A 513 -52.25 24.82 22.09
N SER A 514 -51.79 25.43 23.20
CA SER A 514 -50.37 25.47 23.56
C SER A 514 -49.87 24.15 24.15
N ILE A 515 -50.78 23.33 24.71
CA ILE A 515 -50.49 21.99 25.26
C ILE A 515 -50.69 20.93 24.18
N ALA A 516 -51.83 20.94 23.48
CA ALA A 516 -52.04 20.12 22.28
C ALA A 516 -53.07 20.75 21.34
N THR A 517 -52.86 20.66 20.04
CA THR A 517 -53.86 21.02 19.03
C THR A 517 -54.62 19.78 18.57
N VAL A 518 -55.83 19.97 18.04
CA VAL A 518 -56.57 18.92 17.35
C VAL A 518 -56.98 19.44 15.97
N ASP A 519 -56.74 18.65 14.93
CA ASP A 519 -57.10 19.01 13.55
C ASP A 519 -58.54 18.60 13.20
N GLU A 520 -58.94 18.79 11.94
CA GLU A 520 -60.31 18.52 11.49
C GLU A 520 -60.65 17.02 11.49
N GLU A 521 -59.62 16.16 11.52
CA GLU A 521 -59.69 14.71 11.51
C GLU A 521 -59.73 14.10 12.92
N GLY A 522 -59.53 14.91 13.97
CA GLY A 522 -59.49 14.45 15.36
C GLY A 522 -58.11 13.99 15.82
N THR A 523 -57.07 14.29 15.05
CA THR A 523 -55.68 14.02 15.42
C THR A 523 -55.18 15.07 16.38
N VAL A 524 -55.01 14.64 17.64
CA VAL A 524 -54.44 15.44 18.72
C VAL A 524 -52.93 15.44 18.59
N THR A 525 -52.33 16.58 18.28
CA THR A 525 -50.88 16.77 18.25
C THR A 525 -50.42 17.43 19.55
N ALA A 526 -49.65 16.71 20.35
CA ALA A 526 -49.10 17.22 21.59
C ALA A 526 -47.95 18.22 21.33
N HIS A 527 -47.94 19.35 22.03
CA HIS A 527 -46.92 20.40 21.88
C HIS A 527 -46.12 20.61 23.16
N ARG A 528 -46.79 20.83 24.28
CA ARG A 528 -46.20 21.13 25.59
C ARG A 528 -46.77 20.20 26.65
N PHE A 529 -45.95 19.84 27.63
CA PHE A 529 -46.40 19.00 28.73
C PHE A 529 -47.48 19.68 29.58
N GLY A 530 -48.50 18.93 29.98
CA GLY A 530 -49.69 19.43 30.69
C GLY A 530 -50.94 18.59 30.41
N ASN A 531 -52.08 18.99 30.98
CA ASN A 531 -53.37 18.37 30.71
C ASN A 531 -54.18 19.25 29.75
N VAL A 532 -54.83 18.63 28.78
CA VAL A 532 -55.70 19.31 27.82
C VAL A 532 -56.96 18.49 27.56
N THR A 533 -58.10 19.16 27.47
CA THR A 533 -59.37 18.51 27.15
C THR A 533 -59.69 18.71 25.67
N VAL A 534 -59.86 17.62 24.93
CA VAL A 534 -60.21 17.62 23.52
C VAL A 534 -61.69 17.28 23.38
N THR A 535 -62.43 18.09 22.63
CA THR A 535 -63.89 17.97 22.45
C THR A 535 -64.23 17.71 20.99
N ALA A 536 -64.99 16.65 20.73
CA ALA A 536 -65.60 16.34 19.44
C ALA A 536 -67.04 16.86 19.42
N GLN A 537 -67.42 17.64 18.40
CA GLN A 537 -68.75 18.22 18.30
C GLN A 537 -69.39 17.94 16.92
N LEU A 538 -70.63 17.46 16.94
CA LEU A 538 -71.48 17.23 15.77
C LEU A 538 -72.73 18.15 15.87
N ASN A 539 -72.81 19.14 14.97
CA ASN A 539 -73.80 20.23 15.01
C ASN A 539 -73.80 20.99 16.36
N ASP A 540 -74.78 21.86 16.59
CA ASP A 540 -74.77 22.77 17.74
C ASP A 540 -75.10 22.09 19.09
N TYR A 541 -75.47 20.81 19.10
CA TYR A 541 -76.07 20.15 20.28
C TYR A 541 -75.41 18.84 20.72
N ILE A 542 -74.69 18.10 19.85
CA ILE A 542 -74.09 16.80 20.20
C ILE A 542 -72.58 16.98 20.38
N ARG A 543 -72.05 16.67 21.57
CA ARG A 543 -70.61 16.75 21.85
C ARG A 543 -70.16 15.73 22.88
N ASP A 544 -68.91 15.34 22.80
CA ASP A 544 -68.22 14.52 23.79
C ASP A 544 -66.78 15.04 24.01
N ALA A 545 -66.21 14.82 25.19
CA ALA A 545 -64.92 15.40 25.58
C ALA A 545 -64.03 14.42 26.34
N GLN A 546 -62.74 14.40 26.00
CA GLN A 546 -61.74 13.51 26.57
C GLN A 546 -60.52 14.29 27.07
N THR A 547 -60.01 13.94 28.26
CA THR A 547 -58.76 14.53 28.78
C THR A 547 -57.55 13.76 28.24
N VAL A 548 -56.59 14.51 27.70
CA VAL A 548 -55.30 14.05 27.19
C VAL A 548 -54.19 14.61 28.08
N ILE A 549 -53.28 13.74 28.53
CA ILE A 549 -52.11 14.09 29.34
C ILE A 549 -50.91 14.12 28.39
N VAL A 550 -50.21 15.25 28.29
CA VAL A 550 -48.93 15.33 27.60
C VAL A 550 -47.82 15.20 28.64
N ALA A 551 -47.15 14.06 28.68
CA ALA A 551 -46.02 13.82 29.57
C ALA A 551 -44.80 14.62 29.11
N GLY A 552 -43.98 15.06 30.06
CA GLY A 552 -42.74 15.77 29.72
C GLY A 552 -41.78 15.87 30.88
N ILE A 553 -40.51 16.10 30.52
CA ILE A 553 -39.43 16.38 31.45
C ILE A 553 -38.67 17.60 30.94
N ALA A 554 -38.34 18.52 31.84
CA ALA A 554 -37.52 19.68 31.57
C ALA A 554 -36.45 19.82 32.65
N LEU A 555 -35.23 20.18 32.26
CA LEU A 555 -34.18 20.55 33.20
C LEU A 555 -34.20 22.05 33.50
N ASN A 556 -33.81 22.40 34.72
CA ASN A 556 -33.53 23.78 35.07
C ASN A 556 -32.37 24.39 34.28
N GLU A 557 -31.43 23.57 33.81
CA GLU A 557 -30.29 23.97 32.99
C GLU A 557 -30.03 22.94 31.88
N THR A 558 -29.84 23.40 30.65
CA THR A 558 -29.54 22.54 29.47
C THR A 558 -28.10 22.70 28.99
N LEU A 559 -27.37 23.70 29.50
CA LEU A 559 -25.96 23.94 29.18
C LEU A 559 -25.26 24.63 30.36
N ARG A 560 -24.13 24.07 30.82
CA ARG A 560 -23.35 24.68 31.89
C ARG A 560 -21.85 24.44 31.74
N LEU A 561 -21.05 25.48 31.90
CA LEU A 561 -19.59 25.38 32.07
C LEU A 561 -19.28 25.10 33.54
N LEU A 562 -18.52 24.03 33.83
CA LEU A 562 -18.12 23.66 35.19
C LEU A 562 -16.60 23.50 35.27
N HIS A 563 -15.99 24.10 36.29
CA HIS A 563 -14.58 23.94 36.62
C HIS A 563 -14.34 22.72 37.53
N LEU A 564 -13.08 22.33 37.69
CA LEU A 564 -12.68 21.30 38.64
C LEU A 564 -13.09 21.70 40.07
N ASN A 565 -13.81 20.81 40.76
CA ASN A 565 -14.46 21.01 42.07
C ASN A 565 -15.78 21.82 42.07
N ASP A 566 -16.27 22.27 40.91
CA ASP A 566 -17.60 22.84 40.84
C ASP A 566 -18.67 21.76 41.12
N MET A 567 -19.78 22.19 41.72
CA MET A 567 -20.94 21.36 41.99
C MET A 567 -22.15 21.96 41.29
N LEU A 568 -22.80 21.16 40.42
CA LEU A 568 -24.04 21.54 39.76
C LEU A 568 -25.19 20.65 40.26
N GLN A 569 -26.29 21.28 40.66
CA GLN A 569 -27.53 20.58 40.96
C GLN A 569 -28.48 20.71 39.78
N LEU A 570 -28.63 19.63 39.01
CA LEU A 570 -29.68 19.54 38.02
C LEU A 570 -31.00 19.14 38.71
N ARG A 571 -32.09 19.76 38.29
CA ARG A 571 -33.45 19.51 38.76
C ARG A 571 -34.31 19.20 37.54
N ALA A 572 -34.87 18.00 37.52
CA ALA A 572 -35.86 17.60 36.54
C ALA A 572 -37.25 18.01 37.03
N THR A 573 -37.95 18.82 36.24
CA THR A 573 -39.39 19.05 36.37
C THR A 573 -40.08 18.04 35.49
N VAL A 574 -40.97 17.22 36.06
CA VAL A 574 -41.65 16.13 35.33
C VAL A 574 -43.16 16.30 35.41
N PHE A 575 -43.86 15.85 34.38
CA PHE A 575 -45.31 15.79 34.35
C PHE A 575 -45.77 14.44 33.76
N PRO A 576 -46.73 13.73 34.40
CA PRO A 576 -47.33 14.02 35.71
C PRO A 576 -46.35 13.83 36.88
N ASP A 577 -46.55 14.56 37.98
CA ASP A 577 -45.64 14.64 39.15
C ASP A 577 -45.33 13.29 39.84
N THR A 578 -46.05 12.23 39.49
CA THR A 578 -45.92 10.87 40.04
C THR A 578 -44.84 10.02 39.35
N ALA A 579 -44.11 10.56 38.37
CA ALA A 579 -43.16 9.80 37.54
C ALA A 579 -41.71 9.84 38.07
N SER A 580 -40.94 8.75 37.88
CA SER A 580 -39.56 8.62 38.38
C SER A 580 -38.52 9.02 37.33
N VAL A 581 -37.45 9.68 37.79
CA VAL A 581 -36.33 10.14 36.94
C VAL A 581 -35.09 9.30 37.23
N THR A 582 -34.46 8.81 36.18
CA THR A 582 -33.14 8.15 36.22
C THR A 582 -32.09 9.06 35.58
N TRP A 583 -30.93 9.18 36.23
CA TRP A 583 -29.81 10.01 35.78
C TRP A 583 -28.68 9.16 35.21
N SER A 584 -28.03 9.62 34.15
CA SER A 584 -26.82 9.00 33.61
C SER A 584 -25.84 10.05 33.08
N SER A 585 -24.57 9.68 33.03
CA SER A 585 -23.50 10.48 32.41
C SER A 585 -22.93 9.71 31.22
N SER A 586 -22.63 10.42 30.13
CA SER A 586 -21.97 9.83 28.95
C SER A 586 -20.53 9.40 29.22
N ASP A 587 -19.87 9.99 30.23
CA ASP A 587 -18.53 9.63 30.68
C ASP A 587 -18.38 9.98 32.17
N ALA A 588 -18.47 8.96 33.03
CA ALA A 588 -18.39 9.11 34.48
C ALA A 588 -16.98 9.43 34.98
N ASP A 589 -15.94 9.20 34.17
CA ASP A 589 -14.56 9.55 34.53
C ASP A 589 -14.30 11.06 34.35
N ILE A 590 -15.11 11.74 33.52
CA ILE A 590 -15.08 13.20 33.32
C ILE A 590 -16.12 13.91 34.20
N ALA A 591 -17.38 13.44 34.24
CA ALA A 591 -18.38 13.98 35.17
C ALA A 591 -19.35 12.90 35.66
N PHE A 592 -19.44 12.76 36.97
CA PHE A 592 -20.34 11.84 37.65
C PHE A 592 -21.64 12.56 38.06
N VAL A 593 -22.79 11.91 37.85
CA VAL A 593 -24.10 12.37 38.34
C VAL A 593 -24.68 11.33 39.30
N ASP A 594 -25.16 11.76 40.47
CA ASP A 594 -25.81 10.86 41.42
C ASP A 594 -27.34 10.74 41.18
N GLN A 595 -27.99 9.88 41.97
CA GLN A 595 -29.44 9.61 41.85
C GLN A 595 -30.32 10.84 42.13
N THR A 596 -29.77 11.90 42.72
CA THR A 596 -30.47 13.15 43.03
C THR A 596 -30.28 14.23 41.97
N GLY A 597 -29.50 13.96 40.90
CA GLY A 597 -29.17 14.93 39.86
C GLY A 597 -28.00 15.87 40.23
N LYS A 598 -27.21 15.52 41.25
CA LYS A 598 -26.01 16.26 41.62
C LYS A 598 -24.85 15.82 40.74
N VAL A 599 -24.25 16.77 40.03
CA VAL A 599 -23.14 16.56 39.10
C VAL A 599 -21.82 17.03 39.74
N THR A 600 -20.80 16.18 39.66
CA THR A 600 -19.43 16.42 40.14
C THR A 600 -18.41 16.03 39.07
N ILE A 601 -17.37 16.83 38.89
CA ILE A 601 -16.32 16.59 37.88
C ILE A 601 -15.29 15.56 38.38
N GLY A 602 -15.10 14.48 37.63
CA GLY A 602 -13.97 13.54 37.76
C GLY A 602 -12.77 14.14 37.05
N GLY A 603 -11.55 13.98 37.57
CA GLY A 603 -10.36 14.78 37.18
C GLY A 603 -9.89 14.74 35.71
N ASN A 604 -10.66 14.16 34.79
CA ASN A 604 -10.42 14.12 33.35
C ASN A 604 -11.15 15.25 32.61
N THR A 605 -10.69 15.62 31.42
CA THR A 605 -11.23 16.76 30.64
C THR A 605 -11.98 16.29 29.39
N GLY A 606 -13.14 16.88 29.12
CA GLY A 606 -13.91 16.65 27.88
C GLY A 606 -15.33 17.23 27.94
N SER A 607 -16.14 16.91 26.94
CA SER A 607 -17.56 17.24 26.89
C SER A 607 -18.36 16.06 27.41
N VAL A 608 -19.15 16.26 28.47
CA VAL A 608 -20.03 15.22 29.03
C VAL A 608 -21.47 15.64 28.89
N THR A 609 -22.29 14.70 28.43
CA THR A 609 -23.74 14.85 28.44
C THR A 609 -24.32 14.14 29.66
N VAL A 610 -24.90 14.92 30.57
CA VAL A 610 -25.69 14.39 31.69
C VAL A 610 -27.14 14.29 31.24
N THR A 611 -27.70 13.09 31.31
CA THR A 611 -29.05 12.79 30.82
C THR A 611 -29.99 12.53 31.99
N ALA A 612 -31.11 13.25 32.05
CA ALA A 612 -32.24 12.92 32.90
C ALA A 612 -33.30 12.22 32.07
N ARG A 613 -33.65 10.99 32.44
CA ARG A 613 -34.61 10.15 31.74
C ARG A 613 -35.85 9.94 32.60
N LEU A 614 -36.99 10.42 32.09
CA LEU A 614 -38.31 10.16 32.64
C LEU A 614 -38.82 8.83 32.10
N ASN A 615 -39.15 7.89 32.99
CA ASN A 615 -39.78 6.62 32.58
C ASN A 615 -41.27 6.66 32.95
N PHE A 616 -42.14 6.43 31.97
CA PHE A 616 -43.59 6.37 32.18
C PHE A 616 -44.24 5.33 31.27
N LYS A 617 -45.43 4.88 31.66
CA LYS A 617 -46.24 3.98 30.83
C LYS A 617 -47.05 4.84 29.85
N SER A 618 -46.91 4.57 28.55
CA SER A 618 -47.68 5.23 27.48
C SER A 618 -48.67 4.25 26.85
N ASN A 619 -49.45 4.74 25.87
CA ASN A 619 -50.52 3.98 25.22
C ASN A 619 -50.05 2.78 24.40
N CYS A 620 -48.76 2.73 24.04
CA CYS A 620 -48.23 1.71 23.13
C CYS A 620 -47.07 0.91 23.74
N ASP A 621 -46.39 1.42 24.77
CA ASP A 621 -45.20 0.77 25.34
C ASP A 621 -44.68 1.45 26.62
N ASN A 622 -43.66 0.82 27.24
CA ASN A 622 -42.76 1.48 28.20
C ASN A 622 -42.00 2.61 27.48
N SER A 623 -42.40 3.84 27.75
CA SER A 623 -41.92 5.02 27.05
C SER A 623 -40.99 5.86 27.93
N PHE A 624 -40.01 6.51 27.31
CA PHE A 624 -39.13 7.43 28.01
C PHE A 624 -38.96 8.74 27.24
N ILE A 625 -38.87 9.85 27.97
CA ILE A 625 -38.44 11.15 27.45
C ILE A 625 -37.14 11.49 28.18
N GLN A 626 -36.16 12.02 27.46
CA GLN A 626 -34.90 12.43 28.04
C GLN A 626 -34.58 13.87 27.70
N THR A 627 -33.85 14.52 28.61
CA THR A 627 -33.32 15.87 28.44
C THR A 627 -31.88 15.87 28.89
N GLU A 628 -31.07 16.66 28.22
CA GLU A 628 -29.62 16.60 28.31
C GLU A 628 -29.06 17.93 28.80
N CYS A 629 -28.02 17.87 29.63
CA CYS A 629 -27.20 19.01 29.98
C CYS A 629 -25.76 18.71 29.56
N THR A 630 -25.20 19.53 28.66
CA THR A 630 -23.79 19.44 28.28
C THR A 630 -22.92 20.20 29.28
N VAL A 631 -21.89 19.54 29.78
CA VAL A 631 -20.89 20.10 30.69
C VAL A 631 -19.53 20.13 30.01
N PHE A 632 -18.87 21.30 30.01
CA PHE A 632 -17.51 21.48 29.49
C PHE A 632 -16.49 21.53 30.63
N ALA A 633 -15.43 20.71 30.56
CA ALA A 633 -14.22 20.87 31.36
C ALA A 633 -13.15 21.65 30.58
N VAL A 634 -12.55 22.67 31.20
CA VAL A 634 -11.64 23.62 30.53
C VAL A 634 -10.25 23.00 30.29
N THR A 635 -9.68 23.15 29.09
CA THR A 635 -8.29 22.75 28.76
C THR A 635 -7.48 23.94 28.26
N ALA A 636 -6.16 23.95 28.51
CA ALA A 636 -5.25 24.94 27.92
C ALA A 636 -3.99 24.26 27.35
N ALA A 637 -3.45 24.81 26.27
CA ALA A 637 -2.17 24.41 25.68
C ALA A 637 -1.40 25.64 25.16
N LEU A 638 -0.08 25.56 25.12
CA LEU A 638 0.78 26.54 24.44
C LEU A 638 1.19 26.01 23.06
N ASN A 639 1.39 26.91 22.11
CA ASN A 639 1.98 26.61 20.80
C ASN A 639 3.44 26.11 20.87
N TYR A 640 4.15 26.37 21.97
CA TYR A 640 5.49 25.85 22.25
C TYR A 640 5.60 25.38 23.70
N THR A 641 6.21 24.22 23.90
CA THR A 641 6.58 23.68 25.23
C THR A 641 8.04 23.94 25.58
N GLU A 642 8.89 24.13 24.56
CA GLU A 642 10.29 24.55 24.70
C GLU A 642 10.66 25.52 23.56
N ALA A 643 11.57 26.45 23.84
CA ALA A 643 12.15 27.35 22.85
C ALA A 643 13.61 27.65 23.15
N MET A 644 14.43 27.78 22.11
CA MET A 644 15.82 28.23 22.22
C MET A 644 15.97 29.58 21.50
N LEU A 645 16.46 30.59 22.20
CA LEU A 645 16.49 31.99 21.73
C LEU A 645 17.86 32.63 21.94
N VAL A 646 18.23 33.60 21.11
CA VAL A 646 19.42 34.46 21.33
C VAL A 646 19.04 35.66 22.20
N SER A 647 19.99 36.23 22.93
CA SER A 647 19.79 37.51 23.61
C SER A 647 19.28 38.58 22.61
N GLY A 648 18.13 39.18 22.93
CA GLY A 648 17.44 40.15 22.08
C GLY A 648 16.29 39.58 21.26
N ASP A 649 16.19 38.27 21.09
CA ASP A 649 15.11 37.63 20.33
C ASP A 649 13.76 37.77 21.04
N THR A 650 12.70 37.77 20.24
CA THR A 650 11.32 37.76 20.72
C THR A 650 10.54 36.56 20.21
N LEU A 651 9.75 35.91 21.07
CA LEU A 651 8.90 34.77 20.74
C LEU A 651 7.46 35.04 21.19
N ARG A 652 6.47 34.79 20.33
CA ARG A 652 5.05 34.86 20.71
C ARG A 652 4.52 33.48 21.12
N LEU A 653 4.26 33.33 22.41
CA LEU A 653 3.48 32.22 22.95
C LEU A 653 1.99 32.53 22.82
N VAL A 654 1.23 31.56 22.31
CA VAL A 654 -0.22 31.63 22.17
C VAL A 654 -0.83 30.55 23.04
N ALA A 655 -1.61 30.95 24.04
CA ALA A 655 -2.38 30.03 24.86
C ALA A 655 -3.73 29.75 24.21
N THR A 656 -3.96 28.49 23.83
CA THR A 656 -5.25 28.04 23.31
C THR A 656 -6.04 27.45 24.47
N VAL A 657 -7.18 28.04 24.81
CA VAL A 657 -8.05 27.58 25.90
C VAL A 657 -9.37 27.12 25.30
N LYS A 658 -9.88 25.96 25.71
CA LYS A 658 -11.22 25.48 25.32
C LYS A 658 -12.17 25.47 26.51
N PRO A 659 -13.43 25.96 26.36
CA PRO A 659 -13.96 26.63 25.17
C PRO A 659 -13.31 28.01 24.92
N GLU A 660 -13.36 28.45 23.65
CA GLU A 660 -12.42 29.36 22.95
C GLU A 660 -12.24 30.79 23.54
N ASN A 661 -13.07 31.19 24.50
CA ASN A 661 -13.16 32.58 24.98
C ASN A 661 -12.38 32.87 26.28
N ALA A 662 -11.59 31.91 26.78
CA ALA A 662 -10.91 32.04 28.08
C ALA A 662 -9.43 32.49 27.98
N ALA A 663 -8.85 32.59 26.77
CA ALA A 663 -7.46 32.99 26.57
C ALA A 663 -7.16 34.44 27.00
N GLU A 664 -8.15 35.34 26.94
CA GLU A 664 -8.04 36.75 27.36
C GLU A 664 -7.88 36.93 28.88
N TYR A 665 -8.13 35.87 29.65
CA TYR A 665 -8.04 35.88 31.12
C TYR A 665 -6.79 35.17 31.64
N MET A 666 -5.74 35.06 30.82
CA MET A 666 -4.48 34.43 31.23
C MET A 666 -3.43 35.47 31.64
N THR A 667 -2.86 35.27 32.83
CA THR A 667 -1.65 35.96 33.30
C THR A 667 -0.40 35.22 32.86
N TRP A 668 0.65 35.97 32.53
CA TRP A 668 1.94 35.43 32.13
C TRP A 668 3.00 35.76 33.19
N SER A 669 3.90 34.82 33.44
CA SER A 669 5.02 35.02 34.36
C SER A 669 6.25 34.22 33.94
N SER A 670 7.45 34.75 34.17
CA SER A 670 8.71 34.02 34.01
C SER A 670 9.28 33.59 35.35
N THR A 671 9.91 32.41 35.42
CA THR A 671 10.75 32.04 36.58
C THR A 671 11.99 32.93 36.70
N SER A 672 12.42 33.59 35.63
CA SER A 672 13.52 34.57 35.65
C SER A 672 13.36 35.62 34.55
N GLU A 673 12.81 36.78 34.91
CA GLU A 673 12.63 37.96 34.04
C GLU A 673 13.95 38.56 33.52
N ARG A 674 15.08 38.17 34.11
CA ARG A 674 16.44 38.52 33.67
C ARG A 674 16.94 37.65 32.53
N ILE A 675 16.53 36.38 32.48
CA ILE A 675 16.90 35.43 31.42
C ILE A 675 15.91 35.56 30.26
N ALA A 676 14.62 35.49 30.52
CA ALA A 676 13.58 35.75 29.54
C ALA A 676 12.39 36.42 30.22
N SER A 677 11.99 37.60 29.74
CA SER A 677 10.79 38.29 30.24
C SER A 677 9.58 38.00 29.38
N VAL A 678 8.39 37.97 29.97
CA VAL A 678 7.14 37.75 29.22
C VAL A 678 6.12 38.85 29.52
N LYS A 679 5.47 39.36 28.48
CA LYS A 679 4.32 40.26 28.60
C LYS A 679 3.31 39.94 27.50
N ASP A 680 2.06 39.68 27.89
CA ASP A 680 0.95 39.39 26.96
C ASP A 680 1.28 38.27 25.95
N GLY A 681 1.97 37.23 26.41
CA GLY A 681 2.45 36.11 25.59
C GLY A 681 3.69 36.41 24.74
N ILE A 682 4.20 37.64 24.74
CA ILE A 682 5.45 37.99 24.05
C ILE A 682 6.62 37.80 25.01
N VAL A 683 7.45 36.82 24.71
CA VAL A 683 8.70 36.51 25.42
C VAL A 683 9.84 37.27 24.77
N VAL A 684 10.70 37.91 25.57
CA VAL A 684 11.93 38.58 25.15
C VAL A 684 13.11 37.92 25.86
N ALA A 685 14.03 37.33 25.11
CA ALA A 685 15.25 36.71 25.62
C ALA A 685 16.29 37.79 25.97
N LYS A 686 16.96 37.67 27.12
CA LYS A 686 17.84 38.70 27.67
C LYS A 686 19.22 38.16 28.03
N GLU A 687 19.35 37.44 29.14
CA GLU A 687 20.63 36.87 29.60
C GLU A 687 20.69 35.37 29.30
N THR A 688 21.90 34.83 29.09
CA THR A 688 22.09 33.38 28.89
C THR A 688 21.61 32.59 30.09
N GLY A 689 20.84 31.52 29.88
CA GLY A 689 20.29 30.71 30.96
C GLY A 689 19.03 29.97 30.56
N THR A 690 18.27 29.48 31.55
CA THR A 690 16.97 28.84 31.33
C THR A 690 15.92 29.52 32.20
N ALA A 691 14.79 29.88 31.61
CA ALA A 691 13.61 30.42 32.28
C ALA A 691 12.38 29.62 31.85
N VAL A 692 11.43 29.43 32.75
CA VAL A 692 10.14 28.79 32.44
C VAL A 692 9.08 29.88 32.39
N ILE A 693 8.46 30.02 31.23
CA ILE A 693 7.35 30.95 31.00
C ILE A 693 6.05 30.21 31.29
N THR A 694 5.28 30.72 32.23
CA THR A 694 3.98 30.18 32.64
C THR A 694 2.87 31.07 32.11
N ALA A 695 1.85 30.50 31.48
CA ALA A 695 0.54 31.12 31.33
C ALA A 695 -0.44 30.49 32.33
N ARG A 696 -1.14 31.32 33.10
CA ARG A 696 -2.08 30.89 34.15
C ARG A 696 -3.42 31.61 34.02
N LEU A 697 -4.52 30.87 34.05
CA LEU A 697 -5.86 31.46 34.05
C LEU A 697 -6.12 32.24 35.37
N ASN A 698 -6.81 33.39 35.31
CA ASN A 698 -6.99 34.32 36.45
C ASN A 698 -7.62 33.70 37.72
N ASN A 699 -8.44 32.65 37.56
CA ASN A 699 -9.03 31.89 38.67
C ASN A 699 -8.08 30.86 39.30
N GLY A 700 -6.86 30.73 38.76
CA GLY A 700 -5.75 29.98 39.34
C GLY A 700 -5.74 28.46 39.07
N THR A 701 -6.74 27.93 38.37
CA THR A 701 -7.01 26.49 38.21
C THR A 701 -6.27 25.81 37.06
N ILE A 702 -5.79 26.57 36.05
CA ILE A 702 -5.08 26.02 34.89
C ILE A 702 -3.74 26.72 34.71
N LYS A 703 -2.67 25.92 34.49
CA LYS A 703 -1.31 26.36 34.24
C LYS A 703 -0.71 25.60 33.06
N VAL A 704 -0.11 26.31 32.13
CA VAL A 704 0.69 25.75 31.03
C VAL A 704 2.05 26.42 30.97
N GLU A 705 3.08 25.69 30.56
CA GLU A 705 4.47 26.12 30.68
C GLU A 705 5.26 25.94 29.37
N CYS A 706 6.19 26.86 29.12
CA CYS A 706 7.18 26.79 28.06
C CYS A 706 8.58 27.00 28.66
N THR A 707 9.51 26.08 28.41
CA THR A 707 10.91 26.23 28.83
C THR A 707 11.70 27.00 27.79
N VAL A 708 12.17 28.19 28.13
CA VAL A 708 12.96 29.06 27.27
C VAL A 708 14.44 28.97 27.66
N ARG A 709 15.28 28.55 26.72
CA ARG A 709 16.73 28.48 26.87
C ARG A 709 17.36 29.60 26.04
N VAL A 710 18.09 30.49 26.70
CA VAL A 710 18.80 31.58 26.04
C VAL A 710 20.27 31.22 25.95
N GLY A 711 20.78 31.09 24.73
CA GLY A 711 22.14 30.63 24.45
C GLY A 711 22.87 31.52 23.46
N ILE A 712 24.17 31.30 23.33
CA ILE A 712 25.00 31.84 22.26
C ILE A 712 25.11 30.74 21.22
N PHE A 713 24.48 30.89 20.06
CA PHE A 713 24.52 29.87 19.02
C PHE A 713 25.80 29.94 18.21
N VAL A 714 26.14 28.82 17.59
CA VAL A 714 27.19 28.78 16.59
C VAL A 714 26.80 29.62 15.37
N THR A 715 27.73 30.45 14.90
CA THR A 715 27.63 31.30 13.71
C THR A 715 28.52 30.82 12.56
N GLY A 716 29.47 29.93 12.83
CA GLY A 716 30.33 29.36 11.80
C GLY A 716 31.14 28.15 12.29
N VAL A 717 31.53 27.30 11.35
CA VAL A 717 32.55 26.27 11.53
C VAL A 717 33.56 26.39 10.41
N THR A 718 34.84 26.29 10.72
CA THR A 718 35.92 26.36 9.72
C THR A 718 36.90 25.22 9.90
N LEU A 719 37.32 24.62 8.78
CA LEU A 719 38.28 23.51 8.71
C LEU A 719 39.70 24.04 8.46
N SER A 720 40.65 23.59 9.26
CA SER A 720 42.08 23.88 9.07
C SER A 720 42.70 22.91 8.06
N ALA A 721 42.25 22.97 6.80
CA ALA A 721 42.77 22.15 5.71
C ALA A 721 42.63 22.89 4.37
N PRO A 722 43.45 22.57 3.35
CA PRO A 722 43.19 23.04 2.00
C PRO A 722 41.86 22.47 1.49
N ALA A 723 41.23 23.16 0.52
CA ALA A 723 39.98 22.68 -0.09
C ALA A 723 40.12 21.30 -0.74
N VAL A 724 41.34 20.96 -1.19
CA VAL A 724 41.73 19.66 -1.73
C VAL A 724 43.04 19.23 -1.09
N ASP A 725 43.11 18.00 -0.55
CA ASP A 725 44.31 17.36 -0.02
C ASP A 725 44.55 16.02 -0.74
N THR A 726 45.81 15.65 -0.95
CA THR A 726 46.18 14.41 -1.64
C THR A 726 46.92 13.48 -0.69
N LEU A 727 46.40 12.27 -0.53
CA LEU A 727 46.95 11.23 0.36
C LEU A 727 47.31 9.98 -0.45
N LYS A 728 48.30 9.22 0.00
CA LYS A 728 48.55 7.87 -0.52
C LYS A 728 47.72 6.86 0.27
N VAL A 729 47.41 5.70 -0.33
CA VAL A 729 46.70 4.63 0.37
C VAL A 729 47.48 4.27 1.65
N ARG A 730 46.75 4.17 2.78
CA ARG A 730 47.22 3.96 4.17
C ARG A 730 47.78 5.20 4.88
N ASP A 731 47.88 6.35 4.23
CA ASP A 731 48.22 7.59 4.93
C ASP A 731 47.10 8.00 5.91
N ALA A 732 47.49 8.66 7.00
CA ALA A 732 46.57 9.24 7.96
C ALA A 732 46.78 10.75 8.08
N ARG A 733 45.69 11.51 8.16
CA ARG A 733 45.69 12.98 8.24
C ARG A 733 44.73 13.44 9.30
N ARG A 734 45.15 14.37 10.17
CA ARG A 734 44.25 15.01 11.14
C ARG A 734 43.70 16.31 10.59
N LEU A 735 42.39 16.41 10.55
CA LEU A 735 41.66 17.64 10.27
C LEU A 735 41.22 18.28 11.60
N VAL A 736 41.28 19.61 11.68
CA VAL A 736 40.88 20.38 12.86
C VAL A 736 39.76 21.33 12.49
N ALA A 737 38.63 21.26 13.19
CA ALA A 737 37.51 22.17 13.01
C ALA A 737 37.44 23.18 14.16
N THR A 738 37.17 24.44 13.83
CA THR A 738 37.01 25.55 14.78
C THR A 738 35.58 26.09 14.71
N VAL A 739 34.89 26.12 15.85
CA VAL A 739 33.50 26.59 15.98
C VAL A 739 33.50 28.04 16.49
N THR A 740 32.75 28.92 15.82
CA THR A 740 32.66 30.35 16.12
C THR A 740 31.23 30.74 16.48
N PRO A 741 30.98 31.52 17.55
CA PRO A 741 31.96 32.05 18.49
C PRO A 741 32.44 30.99 19.50
N LEU A 742 33.62 31.21 20.09
CA LEU A 742 34.26 30.25 21.01
C LEU A 742 33.42 29.98 22.27
N ASN A 743 32.58 30.93 22.67
CA ASN A 743 31.67 30.85 23.81
C ASN A 743 30.26 30.39 23.44
N ALA A 744 30.06 29.81 22.25
CA ALA A 744 28.79 29.19 21.89
C ALA A 744 28.40 28.12 22.91
N THR A 745 27.10 28.07 23.23
CA THR A 745 26.53 27.22 24.27
C THR A 745 26.66 25.73 23.93
N ASN A 746 26.56 25.36 22.65
CA ASN A 746 26.81 24.01 22.16
C ASN A 746 27.81 24.03 21.00
N ARG A 747 29.01 23.50 21.22
CA ARG A 747 30.10 23.46 20.23
C ARG A 747 30.35 22.06 19.66
N SER A 748 29.41 21.15 19.85
CA SER A 748 29.56 19.77 19.41
C SER A 748 29.56 19.71 17.88
N ILE A 749 30.41 18.85 17.32
CA ILE A 749 30.57 18.66 15.87
C ILE A 749 30.46 17.18 15.52
N VAL A 750 30.09 16.90 14.27
CA VAL A 750 30.00 15.57 13.68
C VAL A 750 30.86 15.54 12.43
N TRP A 751 31.57 14.42 12.20
CA TRP A 751 32.38 14.20 11.01
C TRP A 751 31.77 13.12 10.13
N THR A 752 31.80 13.31 8.82
CA THR A 752 31.31 12.34 7.84
C THR A 752 32.24 12.25 6.64
N SER A 753 32.33 11.07 6.02
CA SER A 753 32.97 10.87 4.72
C SER A 753 31.91 10.55 3.66
N SER A 754 32.05 11.12 2.47
CA SER A 754 31.21 10.78 1.31
C SER A 754 31.48 9.38 0.77
N ASP A 755 32.69 8.85 1.02
CA ASP A 755 33.13 7.53 0.55
C ASP A 755 34.15 6.93 1.55
N PRO A 756 33.67 6.18 2.55
CA PRO A 756 34.53 5.50 3.54
C PRO A 756 35.47 4.45 2.93
N ASP A 757 35.17 3.90 1.76
CA ASP A 757 36.02 2.92 1.08
C ASP A 757 37.25 3.59 0.45
N VAL A 758 37.17 4.90 0.17
CA VAL A 758 38.30 5.74 -0.26
C VAL A 758 38.99 6.41 0.93
N ALA A 759 38.25 7.07 1.82
CA ALA A 759 38.81 7.68 3.03
C ALA A 759 37.81 7.66 4.20
N THR A 760 38.21 7.12 5.35
CA THR A 760 37.40 7.13 6.58
C THR A 760 37.74 8.34 7.45
N VAL A 761 36.81 8.81 8.30
CA VAL A 761 37.07 9.85 9.31
C VAL A 761 36.44 9.45 10.65
N ASN A 762 37.14 9.68 11.76
CA ASN A 762 36.59 9.43 13.11
C ASN A 762 36.04 10.71 13.77
N ASN A 763 35.45 10.56 14.95
CA ASN A 763 34.84 11.68 15.71
C ASN A 763 35.84 12.77 16.15
N TYR A 764 37.14 12.54 16.00
CA TYR A 764 38.21 13.49 16.32
C TYR A 764 38.81 14.17 15.08
N GLY A 765 38.21 13.94 13.90
CA GLY A 765 38.70 14.48 12.62
C GLY A 765 39.94 13.75 12.08
N GLN A 766 40.24 12.53 12.54
CA GLN A 766 41.33 11.74 11.98
C GLN A 766 40.85 10.98 10.75
N VAL A 767 41.44 11.32 9.60
CA VAL A 767 41.17 10.73 8.29
C VAL A 767 42.19 9.64 7.99
N ILE A 768 41.75 8.50 7.47
CA ILE A 768 42.62 7.40 7.01
C ILE A 768 42.25 7.08 5.56
N ALA A 769 43.24 7.15 4.65
CA ALA A 769 43.08 6.81 3.25
C ALA A 769 43.05 5.28 3.08
N THR A 770 41.90 4.74 2.65
CA THR A 770 41.61 3.30 2.59
C THR A 770 41.74 2.73 1.18
N GLY A 771 41.34 3.49 0.16
CA GLY A 771 41.32 3.04 -1.25
C GLY A 771 41.56 4.18 -2.23
N ILE A 772 42.04 3.87 -3.44
CA ILE A 772 42.30 4.86 -4.49
C ILE A 772 40.97 5.48 -4.93
N GLY A 773 40.89 6.81 -4.97
CA GLY A 773 39.65 7.49 -5.37
C GLY A 773 39.58 8.92 -4.87
N LYS A 774 38.38 9.48 -4.84
CA LYS A 774 38.10 10.81 -4.29
C LYS A 774 36.99 10.71 -3.25
N ALA A 775 37.20 11.29 -2.07
CA ALA A 775 36.23 11.36 -0.99
C ALA A 775 36.14 12.79 -0.45
N THR A 776 34.98 13.22 0.02
CA THR A 776 34.82 14.51 0.70
C THR A 776 34.60 14.26 2.18
N ILE A 777 35.43 14.89 3.02
CA ILE A 777 35.30 14.85 4.46
C ILE A 777 34.62 16.14 4.93
N THR A 778 33.48 16.00 5.58
CA THR A 778 32.65 17.11 6.04
C THR A 778 32.60 17.14 7.56
N VAL A 779 32.72 18.32 8.14
CA VAL A 779 32.41 18.59 9.55
C VAL A 779 31.11 19.38 9.61
N THR A 780 30.25 19.07 10.57
CA THR A 780 28.96 19.75 10.76
C THR A 780 28.73 20.03 12.24
N THR A 781 28.29 21.24 12.58
CA THR A 781 27.93 21.59 13.96
C THR A 781 26.58 20.96 14.32
N VAL A 782 26.49 20.35 15.49
CA VAL A 782 25.21 19.83 16.01
C VAL A 782 24.22 20.98 16.22
N ASP A 783 24.74 22.12 16.64
CA ASP A 783 23.99 23.36 16.79
C ASP A 783 24.03 24.18 15.49
N GLY A 784 22.86 24.42 14.87
CA GLY A 784 22.73 25.21 13.64
C GLY A 784 23.05 24.49 12.32
N GLY A 785 23.59 23.27 12.35
CA GLY A 785 23.84 22.47 11.13
C GLY A 785 24.83 23.09 10.14
N LEU A 786 25.71 23.99 10.61
CA LEU A 786 26.70 24.67 9.78
C LEU A 786 27.80 23.69 9.42
N ALA A 787 28.29 23.74 8.18
CA ALA A 787 29.23 22.76 7.67
C ALA A 787 30.41 23.39 6.92
N ASP A 788 31.55 22.71 6.98
CA ASP A 788 32.73 22.95 6.16
C ASP A 788 33.31 21.61 5.70
N SER A 789 34.10 21.59 4.62
CA SER A 789 34.53 20.34 3.98
C SER A 789 35.92 20.41 3.36
N CYS A 790 36.55 19.24 3.22
CA CYS A 790 37.84 19.03 2.56
C CYS A 790 37.73 17.86 1.56
N HIS A 791 38.19 18.05 0.33
CA HIS A 791 38.22 16.99 -0.68
C HIS A 791 39.53 16.21 -0.58
N ILE A 792 39.44 14.92 -0.30
CA ILE A 792 40.57 14.00 -0.24
C ILE A 792 40.70 13.25 -1.57
N VAL A 793 41.86 13.35 -2.20
CA VAL A 793 42.23 12.54 -3.37
C VAL A 793 43.22 11.47 -2.89
N VAL A 794 42.86 10.21 -3.02
CA VAL A 794 43.72 9.09 -2.65
C VAL A 794 44.36 8.50 -3.89
N ILE A 795 45.69 8.50 -3.93
CA ILE A 795 46.48 7.97 -5.06
C ILE A 795 47.21 6.68 -4.66
N LYS A 796 47.59 5.89 -5.67
CA LYS A 796 48.38 4.68 -5.47
C LYS A 796 49.76 5.02 -4.92
N THR A 797 50.22 4.25 -3.95
CA THR A 797 51.62 4.26 -3.51
C THR A 797 52.47 3.55 -4.57
N GLU A 798 53.41 4.26 -5.20
CA GLU A 798 54.38 3.62 -6.10
C GLU A 798 55.28 2.65 -5.33
N SER A 799 55.54 1.47 -5.91
CA SER A 799 56.46 0.49 -5.31
C SER A 799 57.89 1.03 -5.44
N PRO A 800 58.70 1.04 -4.37
CA PRO A 800 60.03 1.59 -4.42
C PRO A 800 61.04 0.69 -5.15
N ILE A 801 60.64 -0.52 -5.58
CA ILE A 801 61.47 -1.51 -6.29
C ILE A 801 60.89 -1.84 -7.68
N THR A 802 61.77 -1.94 -8.67
CA THR A 802 61.50 -2.46 -10.02
C THR A 802 62.66 -3.35 -10.49
N LEU A 803 62.45 -4.13 -11.55
CA LEU A 803 63.49 -4.90 -12.23
C LEU A 803 63.78 -4.25 -13.58
N GLY A 804 65.06 -4.16 -13.95
CA GLY A 804 65.51 -3.42 -15.15
C GLY A 804 64.94 -3.96 -16.45
N ASP A 805 64.58 -5.24 -16.49
CA ASP A 805 63.94 -5.90 -17.63
C ASP A 805 62.70 -6.65 -17.13
N PRO A 806 61.48 -6.13 -17.34
CA PRO A 806 60.27 -6.83 -16.90
C PRO A 806 59.97 -8.10 -17.71
N PHE A 807 60.52 -8.18 -18.93
CA PHE A 807 60.44 -9.35 -19.81
C PHE A 807 61.83 -9.64 -20.39
N LYS A 808 62.24 -10.91 -20.40
CA LYS A 808 63.52 -11.34 -20.97
C LYS A 808 63.37 -12.66 -21.72
N THR A 809 63.89 -12.69 -22.95
CA THR A 809 64.07 -13.93 -23.71
C THR A 809 65.50 -14.42 -23.56
N MET A 810 65.68 -15.74 -23.42
CA MET A 810 66.97 -16.40 -23.25
C MET A 810 67.05 -17.70 -24.06
N LEU A 811 68.24 -18.05 -24.52
CA LEU A 811 68.51 -19.39 -25.04
C LEU A 811 68.77 -20.34 -23.87
N LYS A 812 68.39 -21.61 -24.01
CA LYS A 812 68.71 -22.65 -23.03
C LYS A 812 70.22 -22.67 -22.73
N ASP A 813 70.57 -22.89 -21.47
CA ASP A 813 71.93 -22.92 -20.93
C ASP A 813 72.65 -21.55 -20.93
N SER A 814 72.00 -20.47 -21.36
CA SER A 814 72.52 -19.10 -21.22
C SER A 814 72.26 -18.50 -19.83
N VAL A 815 73.03 -17.45 -19.51
CA VAL A 815 72.93 -16.71 -18.26
C VAL A 815 72.68 -15.22 -18.50
N PHE A 816 71.98 -14.56 -17.59
CA PHE A 816 71.67 -13.13 -17.66
C PHE A 816 71.66 -12.49 -16.26
N GLN A 817 72.37 -11.37 -16.07
CA GLN A 817 72.32 -10.63 -14.81
C GLN A 817 71.10 -9.70 -14.77
N LEU A 818 70.12 -10.02 -13.94
CA LEU A 818 68.93 -9.21 -13.75
C LEU A 818 69.17 -8.15 -12.68
N LYS A 819 68.99 -6.88 -13.06
CA LYS A 819 69.28 -5.72 -12.20
C LYS A 819 68.04 -5.27 -11.43
N VAL A 820 68.18 -5.07 -10.13
CA VAL A 820 67.18 -4.39 -9.29
C VAL A 820 67.41 -2.88 -9.37
N ILE A 821 66.33 -2.12 -9.58
CA ILE A 821 66.31 -0.67 -9.54
C ILE A 821 65.42 -0.27 -8.36
N THR A 822 65.95 0.51 -7.43
CA THR A 822 65.23 0.95 -6.23
C THR A 822 65.38 2.45 -6.02
N SER A 823 64.33 3.07 -5.48
CA SER A 823 64.31 4.47 -5.05
C SER A 823 64.58 4.64 -3.55
N LEU A 824 64.81 3.54 -2.81
CA LEU A 824 65.17 3.61 -1.40
C LEU A 824 66.60 4.14 -1.23
N GLU A 825 66.75 5.17 -0.40
CA GLU A 825 68.05 5.78 -0.09
C GLU A 825 68.91 4.91 0.85
N ASP A 826 68.30 3.96 1.57
CA ASP A 826 68.98 3.10 2.53
C ASP A 826 69.62 1.86 1.86
N VAL A 827 70.95 1.89 1.75
CA VAL A 827 71.77 0.82 1.15
C VAL A 827 71.62 -0.51 1.90
N SER A 828 71.28 -0.49 3.20
CA SER A 828 71.11 -1.72 3.99
C SER A 828 69.86 -2.52 3.58
N ALA A 829 68.82 -1.87 3.05
CA ALA A 829 67.63 -2.52 2.50
C ALA A 829 67.88 -3.20 1.14
N VAL A 830 68.97 -2.83 0.45
CA VAL A 830 69.39 -3.39 -0.84
C VAL A 830 70.34 -4.58 -0.67
N ASN A 831 71.05 -4.66 0.46
CA ASN A 831 71.99 -5.75 0.78
C ASN A 831 71.34 -7.07 1.25
N GLY A 832 70.02 -7.22 1.06
CA GLY A 832 69.24 -8.39 1.47
C GLY A 832 68.13 -8.74 0.49
N ILE A 833 68.39 -8.62 -0.82
CA ILE A 833 67.42 -8.99 -1.85
C ILE A 833 67.22 -10.50 -1.84
N THR A 834 66.00 -10.95 -1.56
CA THR A 834 65.63 -12.36 -1.70
C THR A 834 65.09 -12.59 -3.10
N TRP A 835 65.74 -13.49 -3.83
CA TRP A 835 65.36 -13.92 -5.17
C TRP A 835 64.57 -15.23 -5.12
N LEU A 836 63.50 -15.30 -5.90
CA LEU A 836 62.65 -16.49 -6.01
C LEU A 836 62.33 -16.77 -7.49
N SER A 837 62.61 -17.99 -7.94
CA SER A 837 62.02 -18.53 -9.17
C SER A 837 60.84 -19.43 -8.80
N LEU A 838 59.68 -19.19 -9.41
CA LEU A 838 58.50 -20.04 -9.21
C LEU A 838 58.60 -21.37 -9.97
N ASP A 839 59.47 -21.46 -10.98
CA ASP A 839 59.72 -22.68 -11.74
C ASP A 839 61.21 -22.83 -12.02
N THR A 840 61.87 -23.57 -11.13
CA THR A 840 63.32 -23.84 -11.21
C THR A 840 63.70 -24.86 -12.29
N THR A 841 62.72 -25.51 -12.92
CA THR A 841 62.95 -26.41 -14.05
C THR A 841 63.12 -25.64 -15.35
N VAL A 842 62.59 -24.41 -15.42
CA VAL A 842 62.71 -23.51 -16.57
C VAL A 842 63.82 -22.46 -16.33
N VAL A 843 63.80 -21.75 -15.20
CA VAL A 843 64.84 -20.75 -14.86
C VAL A 843 65.24 -20.81 -13.38
N LYS A 844 66.54 -20.70 -13.12
CA LYS A 844 67.09 -20.52 -11.76
C LYS A 844 67.59 -19.10 -11.59
N VAL A 845 67.59 -18.61 -10.37
CA VAL A 845 68.14 -17.30 -10.02
C VAL A 845 68.92 -17.41 -8.73
N ASP A 846 70.12 -16.85 -8.73
CA ASP A 846 70.98 -16.75 -7.55
C ASP A 846 71.64 -15.37 -7.55
N GLU A 847 71.42 -14.57 -6.50
CA GLU A 847 71.89 -13.17 -6.41
C GLU A 847 71.61 -12.32 -7.68
N GLY A 848 70.50 -12.59 -8.37
CA GLY A 848 70.09 -11.91 -9.60
C GLY A 848 70.74 -12.45 -10.87
N LEU A 849 71.65 -13.42 -10.79
CA LEU A 849 72.13 -14.17 -11.95
C LEU A 849 71.08 -15.21 -12.34
N VAL A 850 70.43 -14.98 -13.48
CA VAL A 850 69.40 -15.85 -14.05
C VAL A 850 70.06 -16.88 -14.96
N THR A 851 69.76 -18.15 -14.74
CA THR A 851 70.22 -19.27 -15.57
C THR A 851 69.04 -19.95 -16.24
N ALA A 852 69.05 -20.01 -17.57
CA ALA A 852 68.05 -20.73 -18.35
C ALA A 852 68.31 -22.24 -18.32
N VAL A 853 67.39 -23.03 -17.76
CA VAL A 853 67.54 -24.46 -17.53
C VAL A 853 66.72 -25.30 -18.52
N GLY A 854 65.44 -24.97 -18.65
CA GLY A 854 64.48 -25.71 -19.48
C GLY A 854 63.67 -24.77 -20.36
N VAL A 855 63.19 -25.28 -21.48
CA VAL A 855 62.31 -24.53 -22.40
C VAL A 855 61.00 -24.22 -21.70
N GLY A 856 60.52 -22.99 -21.86
CA GLY A 856 59.24 -22.57 -21.31
C GLY A 856 59.26 -21.16 -20.77
N ARG A 857 58.20 -20.80 -20.04
CA ARG A 857 58.02 -19.48 -19.45
C ARG A 857 57.97 -19.59 -17.93
N ALA A 858 58.78 -18.79 -17.26
CA ALA A 858 58.86 -18.75 -15.80
C ALA A 858 59.03 -17.32 -15.30
N PHE A 859 58.91 -17.15 -13.98
CA PHE A 859 58.98 -15.83 -13.38
C PHE A 859 59.97 -15.79 -12.23
N ILE A 860 60.69 -14.68 -12.18
CA ILE A 860 61.65 -14.36 -11.14
C ILE A 860 61.12 -13.17 -10.34
N THR A 861 61.10 -13.31 -9.03
CA THR A 861 60.68 -12.25 -8.09
C THR A 861 61.87 -11.83 -7.23
N ALA A 862 62.13 -10.53 -7.16
CA ALA A 862 63.03 -9.93 -6.18
C ALA A 862 62.21 -9.29 -5.07
N THR A 863 62.60 -9.51 -3.81
CA THR A 863 61.96 -8.90 -2.65
C THR A 863 62.96 -8.21 -1.76
N ILE A 864 62.59 -7.05 -1.19
CA ILE A 864 63.42 -6.23 -0.30
C ILE A 864 62.67 -5.85 0.97
N ALA A 865 63.38 -5.24 1.93
CA ALA A 865 62.84 -4.80 3.22
C ALA A 865 62.05 -5.92 3.93
N ASN A 866 62.69 -7.08 4.12
CA ASN A 866 62.12 -8.27 4.76
C ASN A 866 60.80 -8.76 4.13
N GLY A 867 60.67 -8.67 2.81
CA GLY A 867 59.49 -9.13 2.07
C GLY A 867 58.38 -8.09 1.93
N THR A 868 58.61 -6.85 2.36
CA THR A 868 57.61 -5.77 2.28
C THR A 868 57.35 -5.31 0.85
N PHE A 869 58.37 -5.29 0.00
CA PHE A 869 58.25 -4.86 -1.39
C PHE A 869 58.79 -5.92 -2.35
N SER A 870 58.10 -6.12 -3.47
CA SER A 870 58.47 -7.10 -4.48
C SER A 870 58.36 -6.54 -5.90
N ALA A 871 59.21 -7.05 -6.79
CA ALA A 871 59.15 -6.81 -8.23
C ALA A 871 59.36 -8.13 -8.98
N ARG A 872 58.74 -8.27 -10.16
CA ARG A 872 58.69 -9.53 -10.92
C ARG A 872 59.16 -9.32 -12.37
N CYS A 873 59.90 -10.28 -12.88
CA CYS A 873 60.37 -10.39 -14.25
C CYS A 873 59.86 -11.71 -14.84
N GLU A 874 59.38 -11.67 -16.08
CA GLU A 874 59.01 -12.84 -16.86
C GLU A 874 60.16 -13.26 -17.78
N ILE A 875 60.59 -14.51 -17.68
CA ILE A 875 61.62 -15.10 -18.52
C ILE A 875 61.01 -16.13 -19.46
N THR A 876 61.30 -16.05 -20.75
CA THR A 876 60.98 -17.09 -21.73
C THR A 876 62.28 -17.71 -22.26
N VAL A 877 62.37 -19.03 -22.21
CA VAL A 877 63.54 -19.80 -22.63
C VAL A 877 63.21 -20.64 -23.87
N TYR A 878 64.04 -20.53 -24.91
CA TYR A 878 63.94 -21.29 -26.16
C TYR A 878 65.18 -22.16 -26.39
N LEU A 879 65.06 -23.14 -27.30
CA LEU A 879 66.23 -23.78 -27.90
C LEU A 879 66.86 -22.88 -28.99
N PRO A 880 68.16 -23.05 -29.31
CA PRO A 880 68.73 -22.42 -30.49
C PRO A 880 68.03 -22.94 -31.75
N VAL A 881 67.85 -22.06 -32.75
CA VAL A 881 67.37 -22.50 -34.06
C VAL A 881 68.40 -23.43 -34.70
N GLU A 882 67.96 -24.55 -35.27
CA GLU A 882 68.83 -25.51 -35.98
C GLU A 882 68.61 -25.48 -37.49
N SER A 883 67.38 -25.21 -37.95
CA SER A 883 67.09 -25.06 -39.37
C SER A 883 65.84 -24.22 -39.63
N ILE A 884 65.79 -23.63 -40.83
CA ILE A 884 64.61 -22.95 -41.37
C ILE A 884 64.30 -23.56 -42.73
N THR A 885 63.06 -23.99 -42.92
CA THR A 885 62.56 -24.50 -44.21
C THR A 885 61.52 -23.56 -44.78
N LEU A 886 61.60 -23.29 -46.09
CA LEU A 886 60.63 -22.44 -46.80
C LEU A 886 59.67 -23.31 -47.61
N SER A 887 58.40 -22.93 -47.59
CA SER A 887 57.33 -23.56 -48.36
C SER A 887 56.39 -22.48 -48.91
N GLY A 888 55.74 -22.74 -50.04
CA GLY A 888 54.83 -21.77 -50.65
C GLY A 888 54.95 -21.72 -52.17
N ARG A 889 54.25 -20.77 -52.78
CA ARG A 889 54.19 -20.61 -54.23
C ARG A 889 55.40 -19.81 -54.73
N ILE A 890 56.15 -20.37 -55.67
CA ILE A 890 57.41 -19.79 -56.20
C ILE A 890 57.28 -19.13 -57.58
N ALA A 891 56.05 -18.92 -58.06
CA ALA A 891 55.76 -18.25 -59.32
C ALA A 891 54.41 -17.54 -59.26
N ALA A 892 54.35 -16.27 -59.65
CA ALA A 892 53.14 -15.44 -59.65
C ALA A 892 53.10 -14.54 -60.90
N ALA A 893 51.91 -14.21 -61.39
CA ALA A 893 51.75 -13.26 -62.49
C ALA A 893 52.05 -11.83 -62.02
N THR A 894 52.51 -10.95 -62.92
CA THR A 894 52.72 -9.54 -62.57
C THR A 894 51.43 -8.91 -62.03
N GLY A 895 51.51 -8.28 -60.86
CA GLY A 895 50.39 -7.71 -60.11
C GLY A 895 49.75 -8.66 -59.08
N GLU A 896 50.08 -9.95 -59.11
CA GLU A 896 49.56 -10.97 -58.20
C GLU A 896 50.34 -11.02 -56.87
N GLU A 897 49.63 -11.34 -55.78
CA GLU A 897 50.21 -11.56 -54.45
C GLU A 897 50.41 -13.05 -54.18
N PHE A 898 51.50 -13.40 -53.51
CA PHE A 898 51.82 -14.76 -53.12
C PHE A 898 52.51 -14.79 -51.75
N THR A 899 52.30 -15.89 -51.01
CA THR A 899 52.82 -16.04 -49.65
C THR A 899 53.85 -17.16 -49.60
N VAL A 900 54.96 -16.90 -48.91
CA VAL A 900 55.97 -17.89 -48.52
C VAL A 900 55.89 -18.05 -47.00
N THR A 901 55.88 -19.31 -46.54
CA THR A 901 55.87 -19.68 -45.13
C THR A 901 57.20 -20.30 -44.73
N ALA A 902 57.69 -19.97 -43.54
CA ALA A 902 58.86 -20.56 -42.92
C ALA A 902 58.43 -21.54 -41.82
N ALA A 903 59.15 -22.65 -41.68
CA ALA A 903 59.07 -23.52 -40.51
C ALA A 903 60.45 -23.59 -39.86
N VAL A 904 60.50 -23.24 -38.57
CA VAL A 904 61.72 -23.20 -37.75
C VAL A 904 61.77 -24.47 -36.90
N ALA A 905 62.88 -25.19 -36.95
CA ALA A 905 63.12 -26.38 -36.14
C ALA A 905 64.32 -26.18 -35.20
N PRO A 906 64.28 -26.73 -33.97
CA PRO A 906 63.15 -27.47 -33.39
C PRO A 906 61.94 -26.59 -33.04
N GLU A 907 60.76 -27.17 -32.79
CA GLU A 907 59.52 -26.41 -32.49
C GLU A 907 59.69 -25.54 -31.23
N GLU A 908 60.53 -26.01 -30.31
CA GLU A 908 60.91 -25.36 -29.06
C GLU A 908 61.91 -24.20 -29.23
N ALA A 909 62.41 -23.93 -30.44
CA ALA A 909 63.21 -22.75 -30.75
C ALA A 909 62.35 -21.49 -30.88
N GLU A 910 62.98 -20.32 -30.97
CA GLU A 910 62.25 -19.07 -31.19
C GLU A 910 61.56 -19.10 -32.57
N GLN A 911 60.23 -19.15 -32.54
CA GLN A 911 59.38 -19.26 -33.73
C GLN A 911 59.20 -17.90 -34.42
N SER A 912 60.30 -17.22 -34.74
CA SER A 912 60.30 -15.93 -35.45
C SER A 912 61.45 -15.83 -36.46
N THR A 913 61.14 -15.22 -37.61
CA THR A 913 62.05 -15.02 -38.73
C THR A 913 61.98 -13.58 -39.26
N VAL A 914 63.13 -13.09 -39.73
CA VAL A 914 63.27 -11.82 -40.43
C VAL A 914 63.31 -12.07 -41.92
N TRP A 915 62.36 -11.50 -42.66
CA TRP A 915 62.24 -11.67 -44.11
C TRP A 915 62.94 -10.55 -44.88
N ARG A 916 63.69 -10.92 -45.93
CA ARG A 916 64.37 -9.98 -46.83
C ARG A 916 64.22 -10.41 -48.29
N VAL A 917 64.10 -9.44 -49.19
CA VAL A 917 64.07 -9.66 -50.66
C VAL A 917 65.33 -9.08 -51.27
N TYR A 918 66.02 -9.87 -52.09
CA TYR A 918 67.21 -9.48 -52.84
C TYR A 918 66.92 -9.55 -54.36
N GLU A 919 67.57 -8.66 -55.12
CA GLU A 919 67.35 -8.43 -56.57
C GLU A 919 65.95 -7.84 -56.89
N SER A 920 65.82 -6.53 -56.68
CA SER A 920 64.64 -5.87 -56.09
C SER A 920 63.61 -5.26 -57.05
N GLU A 921 63.55 -5.63 -58.33
CA GLU A 921 62.53 -5.08 -59.24
C GLU A 921 61.35 -6.03 -59.52
N ALA A 922 61.51 -7.34 -59.26
CA ALA A 922 60.51 -8.35 -59.61
C ALA A 922 59.46 -8.61 -58.52
N ALA A 923 59.76 -8.36 -57.23
CA ALA A 923 58.82 -8.57 -56.13
C ALA A 923 59.06 -7.60 -54.96
N ALA A 924 57.99 -7.24 -54.23
CA ALA A 924 58.05 -6.43 -53.01
C ALA A 924 57.27 -7.07 -51.86
N VAL A 925 57.73 -6.84 -50.63
CA VAL A 925 57.05 -7.28 -49.40
C VAL A 925 55.77 -6.44 -49.21
N ILE A 926 54.64 -7.12 -49.02
CA ILE A 926 53.35 -6.50 -48.68
C ILE A 926 53.12 -6.57 -47.16
N SER A 927 53.36 -7.75 -46.58
CA SER A 927 53.23 -7.97 -45.14
C SER A 927 54.11 -9.13 -44.70
N ALA A 928 54.65 -9.06 -43.50
CA ALA A 928 55.42 -10.14 -42.89
C ALA A 928 54.90 -10.41 -41.47
N SER A 929 54.84 -11.70 -41.11
CA SER A 929 54.71 -12.21 -39.77
C SER A 929 55.91 -13.09 -39.43
N ASP A 930 55.98 -13.54 -38.18
CA ASP A 930 57.08 -14.34 -37.65
C ASP A 930 57.44 -15.57 -38.51
N LEU A 931 56.46 -16.22 -39.14
CA LEU A 931 56.65 -17.44 -39.93
C LEU A 931 56.04 -17.37 -41.33
N SER A 932 55.59 -16.19 -41.79
CA SER A 932 55.05 -16.06 -43.15
C SER A 932 55.25 -14.66 -43.70
N CYS A 933 55.47 -14.56 -45.00
CA CYS A 933 55.57 -13.27 -45.68
C CYS A 933 54.81 -13.30 -47.00
N THR A 934 54.01 -12.27 -47.22
CA THR A 934 53.25 -12.04 -48.45
C THR A 934 53.97 -11.01 -49.29
N PHE A 935 54.18 -11.36 -50.56
CA PHE A 935 54.87 -10.56 -51.55
C PHE A 935 53.94 -10.26 -52.72
N LYS A 936 54.20 -9.15 -53.42
CA LYS A 936 53.54 -8.81 -54.67
C LYS A 936 54.54 -8.84 -55.82
N ALA A 937 54.22 -9.56 -56.88
CA ALA A 937 55.02 -9.57 -58.10
C ALA A 937 54.86 -8.23 -58.84
N LEU A 938 55.96 -7.51 -59.04
CA LEU A 938 55.95 -6.14 -59.59
C LEU A 938 56.32 -6.09 -61.08
N ALA A 939 57.21 -6.97 -61.53
CA ALA A 939 57.68 -7.03 -62.92
C ALA A 939 58.12 -8.45 -63.29
N PRO A 940 58.18 -8.81 -64.59
CA PRO A 940 58.77 -10.08 -65.01
C PRO A 940 60.25 -10.19 -64.60
N GLY A 941 60.62 -11.24 -63.86
CA GLY A 941 61.99 -11.43 -63.41
C GLY A 941 62.11 -12.52 -62.35
N ARG A 942 63.30 -12.64 -61.75
CA ARG A 942 63.55 -13.47 -60.56
C ARG A 942 63.80 -12.56 -59.37
N ALA A 943 63.28 -12.95 -58.21
CA ALA A 943 63.57 -12.33 -56.92
C ALA A 943 64.04 -13.43 -55.97
N ILE A 944 64.97 -13.12 -55.08
CA ILE A 944 65.45 -14.05 -54.05
C ILE A 944 64.82 -13.66 -52.73
N ILE A 945 64.04 -14.56 -52.13
CA ILE A 945 63.42 -14.34 -50.83
C ILE A 945 64.23 -15.08 -49.77
N ARG A 946 64.71 -14.37 -48.75
CA ARG A 946 65.47 -14.93 -47.63
C ARG A 946 64.71 -14.79 -46.33
N ALA A 947 64.66 -15.87 -45.55
CA ALA A 947 64.26 -15.84 -44.14
C ALA A 947 65.50 -16.06 -43.27
N GLU A 948 65.66 -15.23 -42.24
CA GLU A 948 66.76 -15.29 -41.26
C GLU A 948 66.17 -15.53 -39.86
N SER A 949 66.79 -16.34 -39.00
CA SER A 949 66.29 -16.55 -37.63
C SER A 949 66.36 -15.26 -36.79
N ALA A 950 65.34 -15.01 -35.96
CA ALA A 950 65.29 -13.83 -35.09
C ALA A 950 66.22 -13.94 -33.85
N ASP A 951 66.68 -15.16 -33.53
CA ASP A 951 67.53 -15.47 -32.37
C ASP A 951 68.98 -14.95 -32.47
N GLY A 952 69.35 -14.31 -33.58
CA GLY A 952 70.68 -13.74 -33.81
C GLY A 952 71.78 -14.75 -34.12
N ILE A 953 71.45 -16.05 -34.24
CA ILE A 953 72.40 -17.13 -34.61
C ILE A 953 72.59 -17.21 -36.14
N ASN A 954 71.85 -16.41 -36.91
CA ASN A 954 71.97 -16.22 -38.37
C ASN A 954 71.78 -17.51 -39.19
N TYR A 955 70.79 -18.34 -38.84
CA TYR A 955 70.34 -19.35 -39.79
C TYR A 955 69.58 -18.66 -40.90
N THR A 956 70.02 -18.87 -42.15
CA THR A 956 69.41 -18.27 -43.32
C THR A 956 69.05 -19.32 -44.34
N THR A 957 67.88 -19.16 -44.95
CA THR A 957 67.39 -20.01 -46.04
C THR A 957 66.77 -19.12 -47.10
N GLN A 958 66.80 -19.54 -48.37
CA GLN A 958 66.28 -18.74 -49.48
C GLN A 958 65.53 -19.60 -50.50
N VAL A 959 64.54 -18.99 -51.16
CA VAL A 959 63.74 -19.57 -52.24
C VAL A 959 63.74 -18.68 -53.47
#